data_AF-A0A328S800-F1
#
_entry.id   AF-A0A328S800-F1
#
_cell.length_a   1.000
_cell.length_b   1.000
_cell.length_c   1.000
_cell.angle_alpha   90.00
_cell.angle_beta   90.00
_cell.angle_gamma   90.00
#
_symmetry.space_group_name_H-M   'P 1'
#
loop_
_entity.id
_entity.type
_entity.pdbx_description
1 polymer ?
#
loop_
_entity_poly.entity_id
_entity_poly.type
_entity_poly.pdbx_seq_one_letter_code
_entity_poly.pdbx_strand_id
1 'polypeptide(L)'
;FTSAQIANPANVTATYSGSVNYPGAHSEPVSVIEDTNRFVNITLDDITASPGETITITTSVLYAGSNVDGGKLTYKINGKTIRDATTNKVIYETVVDGVASATYVIPTTMKAGNHTLSVTYTGSSYDKSQANATLILVKETGTTQSGNNVLGVSNTRGAIKTDGATTHVITSDNVDQYITANGLTSLVSPGDTLDIQGTIDRQHSLRINKPINIISSTQDAEINLHSVSEDMIGTNPGNLFEINNAASGSNISGLYLYNTQLWLYNTYDVTLYNMTMYVINQSVGNGVGQTAIRYSERITIDSCFIYTQNNGGSTSMALTGSSDVLIRDTTIQGVQGEIGQGKGVGNILYLGNTYNVNDKPSGFTMRNTNITLEGCTLLGECVQSITELIKNSATNCTFINNTYNTTGNFGHMDTGTNGVAIGNKFYQTADLIVRENSHAYDNVFYGTGKVTAYQASKVYNNTIKTISIAGINVLVENNTITTVDLKATGAAYMGNNSIINNNNISGNIDSQGFSSSRFNSNITISNNNISGSISLVRTTTHTIINNVINGSISISSNAQNTVIRNNTIVTSSQYAVTVASASTQVVDNYLMSNNNRLLGNYAVSDTSRAATILNNGPSEDELTHITIGDITGTVGDSISVAIDVTNDIGRSTDGTVYFMVNDEVLVDEDGTVITATVSDGQAVLDVVVPSEWLRSDMELALVYVNPNYNITENVVVDISKRTATVEIISELDLVGPGDTITLQARITDNEELVGNGRVVFKLNGISLDDEDNNIYCVDVVEGIATLEYTVKDSIILGDYELEAVFENQLYERSTGSTTLTIDSFVE
;
A
#
# COMPACT_ATOMS: atom_id res chain seq x y z
N PHE A 1 2.37 -17.90 -19.11
CA PHE A 1 2.68 -16.59 -19.72
C PHE A 1 4.19 -16.46 -19.84
N THR A 2 4.70 -15.95 -20.95
CA THR A 2 6.13 -15.63 -21.10
C THR A 2 6.46 -14.30 -20.41
N SER A 3 7.74 -14.05 -20.09
CA SER A 3 8.17 -12.77 -19.48
C SER A 3 7.77 -11.54 -20.31
N ALA A 4 7.68 -11.68 -21.63
CA ALA A 4 7.21 -10.62 -22.54
C ALA A 4 5.69 -10.37 -22.47
N GLN A 5 4.89 -11.35 -22.03
CA GLN A 5 3.44 -11.23 -21.85
C GLN A 5 3.05 -10.63 -20.48
N ILE A 6 4.01 -10.50 -19.55
CA ILE A 6 3.81 -9.94 -18.21
C ILE A 6 4.02 -8.41 -18.21
N ALA A 7 4.83 -7.88 -19.13
CA ALA A 7 5.14 -6.45 -19.21
C ALA A 7 4.07 -5.58 -19.89
N ASN A 8 2.99 -6.18 -20.41
CA ASN A 8 1.83 -5.48 -20.95
C ASN A 8 0.58 -6.05 -20.24
N PRO A 9 -0.43 -5.22 -19.88
CA PRO A 9 -1.62 -5.69 -19.17
C PRO A 9 -2.37 -6.72 -20.03
N ALA A 10 -2.11 -7.99 -19.77
CA ALA A 10 -2.78 -9.10 -20.43
C ALA A 10 -4.16 -9.26 -19.79
N ASN A 11 -5.22 -9.03 -20.55
CA ASN A 11 -6.58 -9.34 -20.13
C ASN A 11 -6.93 -10.76 -20.58
N VAL A 12 -7.54 -11.54 -19.69
CA VAL A 12 -8.09 -12.86 -20.01
C VAL A 12 -9.60 -12.75 -20.12
N THR A 13 -10.14 -13.23 -21.24
CA THR A 13 -11.59 -13.40 -21.44
C THR A 13 -11.89 -14.87 -21.71
N ALA A 14 -13.00 -15.36 -21.18
CA ALA A 14 -13.56 -16.64 -21.59
C ALA A 14 -14.57 -16.39 -22.71
N THR A 15 -14.44 -17.11 -23.83
CA THR A 15 -15.39 -17.00 -24.95
C THR A 15 -16.06 -18.34 -25.19
N TYR A 16 -17.39 -18.34 -25.13
CA TYR A 16 -18.22 -19.41 -25.65
C TYR A 16 -18.71 -19.01 -27.04
N SER A 17 -18.34 -19.79 -28.05
CA SER A 17 -18.66 -19.48 -29.45
C SER A 17 -20.14 -19.68 -29.83
N GLY A 18 -20.96 -20.19 -28.90
CA GLY A 18 -22.37 -20.51 -29.15
C GLY A 18 -22.59 -21.96 -29.61
N SER A 19 -23.86 -22.32 -29.73
CA SER A 19 -24.35 -23.56 -30.34
C SER A 19 -25.67 -23.28 -31.08
N VAL A 20 -26.23 -24.31 -31.72
CA VAL A 20 -27.54 -24.23 -32.39
C VAL A 20 -28.67 -23.71 -31.50
N ASN A 21 -28.57 -23.87 -30.18
CA ASN A 21 -29.61 -23.48 -29.24
C ASN A 21 -29.27 -22.24 -28.41
N TYR A 22 -28.02 -21.78 -28.40
CA TYR A 22 -27.58 -20.65 -27.58
C TYR A 22 -26.59 -19.76 -28.33
N PRO A 23 -26.81 -18.45 -28.39
CA PRO A 23 -25.85 -17.53 -28.98
C PRO A 23 -24.54 -17.56 -28.20
N GLY A 24 -23.45 -17.20 -28.89
CA GLY A 24 -22.14 -17.04 -28.23
C GLY A 24 -22.18 -15.95 -27.16
N ALA A 25 -21.29 -16.09 -26.19
CA ALA A 25 -21.11 -15.14 -25.10
C ALA A 25 -19.63 -15.02 -24.76
N HIS A 26 -19.24 -13.87 -24.22
CA HIS A 26 -17.91 -13.66 -23.68
C HIS A 26 -18.02 -13.13 -22.25
N SER A 27 -17.04 -13.44 -21.43
CA SER A 27 -16.90 -12.81 -20.11
C SER A 27 -16.37 -11.39 -20.26
N GLU A 28 -16.62 -10.57 -19.23
CA GLU A 28 -15.84 -9.35 -19.05
C GLU A 28 -14.33 -9.69 -18.97
N PRO A 29 -13.45 -8.81 -19.48
CA PRO A 29 -12.01 -9.02 -19.39
C PRO A 29 -11.53 -8.95 -17.94
N VAL A 30 -10.73 -9.93 -17.52
CA VAL A 30 -10.06 -9.91 -16.22
C VAL A 30 -8.60 -9.57 -16.44
N SER A 31 -8.12 -8.51 -15.80
CA SER A 31 -6.71 -8.13 -15.83
C SER A 31 -5.86 -9.15 -15.08
N VAL A 32 -4.78 -9.63 -15.71
CA VAL A 32 -3.75 -10.41 -15.02
C VAL A 32 -2.91 -9.42 -14.21
N ILE A 33 -3.04 -9.48 -12.89
CA ILE A 33 -2.23 -8.69 -11.96
C ILE A 33 -0.95 -9.48 -11.68
N GLU A 34 0.21 -8.84 -11.78
CA GLU A 34 1.47 -9.43 -11.37
C GLU A 34 1.44 -9.64 -9.84
N ASP A 35 1.66 -10.88 -9.39
CA ASP A 35 1.89 -11.17 -7.98
C ASP A 35 3.24 -10.55 -7.59
N THR A 36 3.20 -9.40 -6.93
CA THR A 36 4.36 -8.62 -6.51
C THR A 36 5.10 -9.20 -5.30
N ASN A 37 4.62 -10.32 -4.73
CA ASN A 37 5.23 -10.97 -3.57
C ASN A 37 5.34 -12.48 -3.77
N ARG A 38 6.37 -12.92 -4.49
CA ARG A 38 6.66 -14.34 -4.76
C ARG A 38 7.59 -14.94 -3.71
N PHE A 39 7.21 -14.85 -2.43
CA PHE A 39 7.95 -15.52 -1.37
C PHE A 39 7.75 -17.04 -1.46
N VAL A 40 8.85 -17.79 -1.49
CA VAL A 40 8.82 -19.25 -1.33
C VAL A 40 8.67 -19.62 0.14
N ASN A 41 7.92 -20.68 0.42
CA ASN A 41 7.88 -21.32 1.72
C ASN A 41 9.08 -22.26 1.83
N ILE A 42 9.92 -22.05 2.83
CA ILE A 42 11.09 -22.88 3.09
C ILE A 42 10.83 -23.69 4.36
N THR A 43 10.91 -25.01 4.26
CA THR A 43 10.90 -25.90 5.42
C THR A 43 12.33 -26.37 5.69
N LEU A 44 12.76 -26.21 6.94
CA LEU A 44 14.08 -26.59 7.43
C LEU A 44 13.88 -27.23 8.80
N ASP A 45 14.31 -28.48 8.96
CA ASP A 45 14.11 -29.24 10.19
C ASP A 45 15.25 -29.01 11.20
N ASP A 46 14.95 -29.21 12.47
CA ASP A 46 15.96 -29.27 13.53
C ASP A 46 16.91 -30.45 13.29
N ILE A 47 18.19 -30.23 13.59
CA ILE A 47 19.25 -31.26 13.43
C ILE A 47 19.87 -31.51 14.78
N THR A 48 19.96 -32.77 15.20
CA THR A 48 20.73 -33.18 16.38
C THR A 48 22.01 -33.87 15.93
N ALA A 49 23.15 -33.43 16.45
CA ALA A 49 24.47 -33.96 16.08
C ALA A 49 25.50 -33.77 17.19
N SER A 50 26.68 -34.37 17.05
CA SER A 50 27.84 -34.16 17.93
C SER A 50 28.89 -33.25 17.27
N PRO A 51 29.70 -32.49 18.05
CA PRO A 51 30.84 -31.74 17.48
C PRO A 51 31.81 -32.68 16.74
N GLY A 52 32.16 -32.35 15.50
CA GLY A 52 32.97 -33.20 14.62
C GLY A 52 32.16 -34.09 13.67
N GLU A 53 30.85 -34.24 13.90
CA GLU A 53 29.97 -35.03 13.04
C GLU A 53 29.72 -34.35 11.69
N THR A 54 29.58 -35.15 10.64
CA THR A 54 29.14 -34.69 9.32
C THR A 54 27.63 -34.81 9.24
N ILE A 55 26.94 -33.68 9.08
CA ILE A 55 25.48 -33.62 8.94
C ILE A 55 25.08 -33.35 7.51
N THR A 56 23.85 -33.73 7.18
CA THR A 56 23.15 -33.36 5.95
C THR A 56 22.00 -32.44 6.29
N ILE A 57 22.00 -31.24 5.73
CA ILE A 57 20.95 -30.22 5.89
C ILE A 57 20.04 -30.31 4.68
N THR A 58 18.86 -30.90 4.83
CA THR A 58 17.84 -30.97 3.78
C THR A 58 16.86 -29.83 3.94
N THR A 59 16.46 -29.20 2.83
CA THR A 59 15.57 -28.04 2.82
C THR A 59 14.53 -28.21 1.73
N SER A 60 13.25 -28.09 2.07
CA SER A 60 12.14 -28.07 1.12
C SER A 60 11.78 -26.63 0.76
N VAL A 61 11.53 -26.36 -0.51
CA VAL A 61 11.19 -25.04 -1.05
C VAL A 61 9.97 -25.17 -1.96
N LEU A 62 8.84 -24.63 -1.49
CA LEU A 62 7.57 -24.67 -2.19
C LEU A 62 7.08 -23.25 -2.50
N TYR A 63 6.42 -23.07 -3.63
CA TYR A 63 5.64 -21.86 -3.93
C TYR A 63 4.21 -22.27 -4.26
N ALA A 64 3.24 -21.71 -3.52
CA ALA A 64 1.83 -22.06 -3.65
C ALA A 64 1.55 -23.59 -3.66
N GLY A 65 2.32 -24.36 -2.88
CA GLY A 65 2.19 -25.82 -2.78
C GLY A 65 2.86 -26.62 -3.89
N SER A 66 3.55 -25.97 -4.83
CA SER A 66 4.32 -26.63 -5.90
C SER A 66 5.83 -26.56 -5.64
N ASN A 67 6.56 -27.60 -6.06
CA ASN A 67 8.02 -27.66 -6.00
C ASN A 67 8.66 -26.52 -6.79
N VAL A 68 9.60 -25.80 -6.15
CA VAL A 68 10.41 -24.78 -6.81
C VAL A 68 11.64 -25.43 -7.45
N ASP A 69 11.94 -25.09 -8.70
CA ASP A 69 13.16 -25.50 -9.38
C ASP A 69 14.02 -24.28 -9.70
N GLY A 70 15.31 -24.36 -9.38
CA GLY A 70 16.26 -23.24 -9.47
C GLY A 70 16.32 -22.35 -8.23
N GLY A 71 17.28 -21.42 -8.24
CA GLY A 71 17.65 -20.60 -7.08
C GLY A 71 18.75 -21.24 -6.23
N LYS A 72 19.20 -20.54 -5.19
CA LYS A 72 20.30 -20.94 -4.30
C LYS A 72 19.92 -20.78 -2.85
N LEU A 73 20.22 -21.80 -2.04
CA LEU A 73 20.10 -21.78 -0.59
C LEU A 73 21.48 -21.57 0.04
N THR A 74 21.57 -20.63 0.97
CA THR A 74 22.77 -20.39 1.79
C THR A 74 22.44 -20.58 3.25
N TYR A 75 23.29 -21.33 3.96
CA TYR A 75 23.05 -21.73 5.33
C TYR A 75 23.94 -20.97 6.31
N LYS A 76 23.43 -20.73 7.52
CA LYS A 76 24.14 -20.06 8.62
C LYS A 76 23.92 -20.80 9.92
N ILE A 77 24.94 -20.81 10.76
CA ILE A 77 24.86 -21.27 12.15
C ILE A 77 25.21 -20.09 13.06
N ASN A 78 24.34 -19.75 14.02
CA ASN A 78 24.47 -18.58 14.90
C ASN A 78 24.76 -17.29 14.11
N GLY A 79 24.07 -17.11 12.98
CA GLY A 79 24.21 -15.96 12.09
C GLY A 79 25.46 -15.95 11.20
N LYS A 80 26.37 -16.93 11.32
CA LYS A 80 27.58 -17.06 10.48
C LYS A 80 27.36 -18.04 9.34
N THR A 81 27.65 -17.62 8.11
CA THR A 81 27.55 -18.48 6.92
C THR A 81 28.50 -19.66 7.03
N ILE A 82 27.96 -20.88 6.83
CA ILE A 82 28.76 -22.09 6.84
C ILE A 82 29.67 -22.12 5.60
N ARG A 83 30.90 -22.61 5.80
CA ARG A 83 31.93 -22.69 4.77
C ARG A 83 32.57 -24.06 4.79
N ASP A 84 32.99 -24.51 3.62
CA ASP A 84 33.77 -25.72 3.49
C ASP A 84 35.12 -25.51 4.20
N ALA A 85 35.46 -26.41 5.14
CA ALA A 85 36.63 -26.28 5.98
C ALA A 85 37.95 -26.41 5.22
N THR A 86 37.95 -26.99 4.01
CA THR A 86 39.14 -27.25 3.19
C THR A 86 39.40 -26.11 2.22
N THR A 87 38.35 -25.55 1.62
CA THR A 87 38.42 -24.54 0.55
C THR A 87 38.07 -23.13 1.02
N ASN A 88 37.50 -22.99 2.23
CA ASN A 88 36.99 -21.74 2.80
C ASN A 88 35.89 -21.03 1.96
N LYS A 89 35.29 -21.76 1.01
CA LYS A 89 34.19 -21.25 0.19
C LYS A 89 32.85 -21.41 0.91
N VAL A 90 31.91 -20.52 0.61
CA VAL A 90 30.52 -20.62 1.12
C VAL A 90 29.89 -21.89 0.56
N ILE A 91 29.26 -22.67 1.43
CA ILE A 91 28.41 -23.79 1.00
C ILE A 91 27.05 -23.23 0.62
N TYR A 92 26.64 -23.48 -0.61
CA TYR A 92 25.30 -23.18 -1.11
C TYR A 92 24.83 -24.33 -1.99
N GLU A 93 23.54 -24.55 -2.04
CA GLU A 93 22.94 -25.60 -2.88
C GLU A 93 21.88 -25.02 -3.79
N THR A 94 21.74 -25.60 -4.98
CA THR A 94 20.66 -25.25 -5.91
C THR A 94 19.43 -26.10 -5.57
N VAL A 95 18.26 -25.47 -5.60
CA VAL A 95 17.00 -26.18 -5.41
C VAL A 95 16.69 -26.95 -6.69
N VAL A 96 16.46 -28.25 -6.56
CA VAL A 96 16.05 -29.14 -7.65
C VAL A 96 14.82 -29.90 -7.17
N ASP A 97 13.73 -29.80 -7.95
CA ASP A 97 12.43 -30.42 -7.61
C ASP A 97 11.98 -30.13 -6.17
N GLY A 98 12.06 -28.85 -5.77
CA GLY A 98 11.63 -28.39 -4.45
C GLY A 98 12.55 -28.76 -3.30
N VAL A 99 13.71 -29.38 -3.55
CA VAL A 99 14.61 -29.83 -2.49
C VAL A 99 16.04 -29.34 -2.75
N ALA A 100 16.75 -28.98 -1.68
CA ALA A 100 18.21 -28.86 -1.69
C ALA A 100 18.80 -29.57 -0.47
N SER A 101 19.99 -30.13 -0.63
CA SER A 101 20.66 -30.91 0.43
C SER A 101 22.14 -30.56 0.50
N ALA A 102 22.57 -29.99 1.63
CA ALA A 102 23.95 -29.56 1.86
C ALA A 102 24.63 -30.41 2.92
N THR A 103 25.84 -30.90 2.66
CA THR A 103 26.64 -31.60 3.67
C THR A 103 27.55 -30.62 4.41
N TYR A 104 27.65 -30.72 5.74
CA TYR A 104 28.49 -29.86 6.56
C TYR A 104 29.12 -30.62 7.73
N VAL A 105 30.43 -30.40 7.96
CA VAL A 105 31.14 -30.97 9.12
C VAL A 105 31.11 -29.97 10.27
N ILE A 106 30.52 -30.37 11.39
CA ILE A 106 30.42 -29.51 12.57
C ILE A 106 31.81 -29.34 13.20
N PRO A 107 32.29 -28.11 13.46
CA PRO A 107 33.59 -27.92 14.09
C PRO A 107 33.65 -28.60 15.46
N THR A 108 34.72 -29.34 15.75
CA THR A 108 34.95 -30.00 17.05
C THR A 108 35.04 -29.00 18.21
N THR A 109 35.31 -27.72 17.92
CA THR A 109 35.35 -26.63 18.89
C THR A 109 33.99 -26.05 19.25
N MET A 110 32.92 -26.47 18.57
CA MET A 110 31.57 -25.97 18.79
C MET A 110 31.00 -26.59 20.08
N LYS A 111 30.44 -25.75 20.97
CA LYS A 111 29.99 -26.20 22.30
C LYS A 111 28.68 -26.98 22.19
N ALA A 112 28.47 -27.96 23.06
CA ALA A 112 27.16 -28.60 23.20
C ALA A 112 26.10 -27.56 23.61
N GLY A 113 24.86 -27.74 23.13
CA GLY A 113 23.74 -26.83 23.32
C GLY A 113 23.00 -26.50 22.03
N ASN A 114 22.04 -25.58 22.12
CA ASN A 114 21.22 -25.16 20.99
C ASN A 114 21.90 -24.03 20.22
N HIS A 115 21.96 -24.18 18.90
CA HIS A 115 22.48 -23.18 17.98
C HIS A 115 21.40 -22.86 16.94
N THR A 116 21.30 -21.60 16.53
CA THR A 116 20.37 -21.24 15.47
C THR A 116 20.93 -21.71 14.14
N LEU A 117 20.17 -22.54 13.42
CA LEU A 117 20.42 -22.89 12.04
C LEU A 117 19.49 -22.03 11.20
N SER A 118 19.99 -21.32 10.20
CA SER A 118 19.14 -20.55 9.31
C SER A 118 19.52 -20.74 7.86
N VAL A 119 18.53 -20.62 6.98
CA VAL A 119 18.70 -20.75 5.56
C VAL A 119 18.09 -19.55 4.85
N THR A 120 18.75 -19.12 3.78
CA THR A 120 18.29 -18.03 2.91
C THR A 120 18.20 -18.53 1.48
N TYR A 121 17.02 -18.42 0.88
CA TYR A 121 16.80 -18.65 -0.54
C TYR A 121 17.01 -17.37 -1.35
N THR A 122 17.64 -17.49 -2.51
CA THR A 122 17.79 -16.42 -3.49
C THR A 122 17.59 -16.98 -4.90
N GLY A 123 16.69 -16.38 -5.69
CA GLY A 123 16.42 -16.80 -7.07
C GLY A 123 15.95 -15.61 -7.91
N SER A 124 16.01 -15.73 -9.24
CA SER A 124 15.56 -14.66 -10.15
C SER A 124 14.03 -14.59 -10.30
N SER A 125 13.34 -15.67 -9.97
CA SER A 125 11.89 -15.83 -10.22
C SER A 125 11.02 -15.63 -8.98
N TYR A 126 11.64 -15.47 -7.81
CA TYR A 126 11.01 -15.44 -6.49
C TYR A 126 11.77 -14.50 -5.56
N ASP A 127 11.06 -13.96 -4.57
CA ASP A 127 11.66 -13.08 -3.57
C ASP A 127 12.58 -13.84 -2.61
N LYS A 128 13.46 -13.08 -1.94
CA LYS A 128 14.38 -13.63 -0.94
C LYS A 128 13.60 -14.10 0.30
N SER A 129 13.50 -15.41 0.47
CA SER A 129 12.89 -16.04 1.66
C SER A 129 13.94 -16.57 2.64
N GLN A 130 13.55 -16.70 3.91
CA GLN A 130 14.41 -17.25 4.96
C GLN A 130 13.61 -18.19 5.87
N ALA A 131 14.28 -19.19 6.43
CA ALA A 131 13.75 -20.05 7.48
C ALA A 131 14.81 -20.29 8.56
N ASN A 132 14.36 -20.63 9.76
CA ASN A 132 15.22 -20.96 10.90
C ASN A 132 14.81 -22.33 11.46
N ALA A 133 15.79 -23.02 12.00
CA ALA A 133 15.69 -24.26 12.76
C ALA A 133 16.73 -24.23 13.88
N THR A 134 16.80 -25.30 14.66
CA THR A 134 17.75 -25.49 15.76
C THR A 134 18.73 -26.59 15.39
N LEU A 135 20.02 -26.29 15.46
CA LEU A 135 21.08 -27.30 15.53
C LEU A 135 21.36 -27.60 17.01
N ILE A 136 21.03 -28.81 17.45
CA ILE A 136 21.23 -29.29 18.81
C ILE A 136 22.52 -30.09 18.85
N LEU A 137 23.55 -29.52 19.51
CA LEU A 137 24.80 -30.23 19.73
C LEU A 137 24.77 -31.00 21.04
N VAL A 138 24.82 -32.32 20.94
CA VAL A 138 24.97 -33.21 22.09
C VAL A 138 26.45 -33.47 22.37
N LYS A 139 26.82 -33.61 23.64
CA LYS A 139 28.20 -33.87 24.04
C LYS A 139 28.51 -35.34 23.74
N GLU A 140 29.62 -35.64 23.05
CA GLU A 140 30.06 -37.03 22.91
C GLU A 140 30.20 -37.67 24.30
N THR A 141 29.56 -38.83 24.48
CA THR A 141 29.58 -39.61 25.71
C THR A 141 30.91 -40.34 25.85
N GLY A 142 31.93 -39.63 26.31
CA GLY A 142 33.08 -40.23 26.98
C GLY A 142 32.66 -40.77 28.36
N THR A 143 32.94 -42.04 28.61
CA THR A 143 32.71 -42.74 29.88
C THR A 143 33.37 -42.07 31.10
N THR A 144 32.64 -42.08 32.21
CA THR A 144 33.03 -42.08 33.65
C THR A 144 33.39 -40.80 34.46
N GLN A 145 32.64 -40.71 35.59
CA GLN A 145 32.96 -40.33 36.99
C GLN A 145 33.04 -38.86 37.50
N SER A 146 32.07 -38.58 38.41
CA SER A 146 32.18 -38.06 39.81
C SER A 146 32.84 -36.70 40.12
N GLY A 147 32.11 -35.83 40.85
CA GLY A 147 32.70 -34.92 41.86
C GLY A 147 32.18 -33.47 41.94
N ASN A 148 31.16 -33.25 42.78
CA ASN A 148 30.90 -32.12 43.70
C ASN A 148 31.19 -30.62 43.36
N ASN A 149 30.09 -29.86 43.31
CA ASN A 149 29.70 -28.70 44.15
C ASN A 149 30.34 -27.30 43.94
N VAL A 150 29.56 -26.37 43.34
CA VAL A 150 29.43 -24.96 43.78
C VAL A 150 27.97 -24.50 43.59
N LEU A 151 27.39 -23.99 44.68
CA LEU A 151 26.03 -23.51 44.86
C LEU A 151 25.85 -22.03 44.45
N GLY A 152 24.66 -21.70 43.92
CA GLY A 152 23.97 -20.45 44.27
C GLY A 152 23.37 -19.62 43.14
N VAL A 153 22.25 -20.05 42.53
CA VAL A 153 20.91 -19.40 42.58
C VAL A 153 19.90 -20.43 42.03
N SER A 154 18.94 -20.83 42.85
CA SER A 154 18.00 -21.93 42.59
C SER A 154 16.95 -21.54 41.53
N ASN A 155 17.12 -22.09 40.32
CA ASN A 155 16.03 -22.30 39.38
C ASN A 155 15.88 -23.82 39.23
N THR A 156 15.05 -24.43 40.08
CA THR A 156 14.69 -25.86 39.96
C THR A 156 13.80 -26.05 38.74
N ARG A 157 14.39 -26.03 37.55
CA ARG A 157 13.85 -26.75 36.39
C ARG A 157 13.92 -28.23 36.76
N GLY A 158 12.77 -28.86 36.91
CA GLY A 158 12.67 -30.31 37.07
C GLY A 158 13.13 -31.00 35.79
N ALA A 159 14.44 -31.07 35.56
CA ALA A 159 14.99 -32.20 34.84
C ALA A 159 14.64 -33.42 35.69
N ILE A 160 13.71 -34.23 35.20
CA ILE A 160 13.46 -35.56 35.72
C ILE A 160 14.83 -36.26 35.86
N LYS A 161 15.10 -36.80 37.04
CA LYS A 161 16.29 -37.62 37.29
C LYS A 161 16.23 -38.82 36.33
N THR A 162 17.15 -38.88 35.36
CA THR A 162 17.29 -39.99 34.40
C THR A 162 18.06 -41.18 34.97
N ASP A 163 18.59 -41.10 36.20
CA ASP A 163 19.22 -42.24 36.86
C ASP A 163 18.17 -43.29 37.25
N GLY A 164 18.12 -44.38 36.46
CA GLY A 164 17.24 -45.52 36.67
C GLY A 164 15.91 -45.48 35.91
N ALA A 165 15.68 -44.50 35.03
CA ALA A 165 14.50 -44.44 34.18
C ALA A 165 14.51 -45.58 33.14
N THR A 166 13.41 -46.31 33.05
CA THR A 166 13.23 -47.47 32.16
C THR A 166 12.23 -47.16 31.05
N THR A 167 12.38 -47.84 29.91
CA THR A 167 11.40 -47.79 28.81
C THR A 167 10.54 -49.05 28.86
N HIS A 168 9.22 -48.86 28.92
CA HIS A 168 8.24 -49.95 28.91
C HIS A 168 7.53 -49.94 27.56
N VAL A 169 7.58 -51.07 26.84
CA VAL A 169 6.83 -51.24 25.59
C VAL A 169 5.40 -51.65 25.94
N ILE A 170 4.45 -50.81 25.55
CA ILE A 170 3.03 -50.95 25.87
C ILE A 170 2.26 -51.30 24.61
N THR A 171 1.52 -52.40 24.66
CA THR A 171 0.67 -52.89 23.57
C THR A 171 -0.73 -53.18 24.11
N SER A 172 -1.66 -53.54 23.22
CA SER A 172 -3.02 -53.92 23.63
C SER A 172 -3.04 -55.13 24.57
N ASP A 173 -2.02 -55.99 24.57
CA ASP A 173 -1.99 -57.18 25.43
C ASP A 173 -1.58 -56.87 26.88
N ASN A 174 -0.84 -55.77 27.10
CA ASN A 174 -0.20 -55.51 28.40
C ASN A 174 -0.54 -54.15 29.01
N VAL A 175 -1.26 -53.26 28.31
CA VAL A 175 -1.52 -51.88 28.78
C VAL A 175 -2.04 -51.81 30.22
N ASP A 176 -2.96 -52.69 30.61
CA ASP A 176 -3.59 -52.70 31.93
C ASP A 176 -2.63 -53.12 33.07
N GLN A 177 -1.45 -53.64 32.74
CA GLN A 177 -0.38 -53.91 33.69
C GLN A 177 0.37 -52.62 34.09
N TYR A 178 0.35 -51.60 33.23
CA TYR A 178 1.12 -50.37 33.39
C TYR A 178 0.23 -49.14 33.62
N ILE A 179 -0.85 -49.01 32.86
CA ILE A 179 -1.77 -47.86 32.87
C ILE A 179 -3.19 -48.37 33.14
N THR A 180 -3.81 -47.90 34.22
CA THR A 180 -5.16 -48.31 34.61
C THR A 180 -6.11 -47.12 34.67
N ALA A 181 -7.41 -47.40 34.85
CA ALA A 181 -8.43 -46.38 35.12
C ALA A 181 -8.20 -45.58 36.42
N ASN A 182 -7.30 -46.03 37.30
CA ASN A 182 -6.96 -45.37 38.57
C ASN A 182 -5.55 -44.74 38.58
N GLY A 183 -4.78 -44.88 37.50
CA GLY A 183 -3.40 -44.37 37.41
C GLY A 183 -2.38 -45.39 36.95
N LEU A 184 -1.12 -44.97 36.94
CA LEU A 184 0.04 -45.81 36.65
C LEU A 184 0.32 -46.79 37.80
N THR A 185 0.56 -48.06 37.48
CA THR A 185 0.85 -49.09 38.48
C THR A 185 2.22 -48.90 39.12
N SER A 186 2.56 -49.75 40.11
CA SER A 186 3.90 -49.75 40.72
C SER A 186 5.04 -50.15 39.78
N LEU A 187 4.72 -50.65 38.57
CA LEU A 187 5.73 -51.00 37.55
C LEU A 187 6.33 -49.77 36.88
N VAL A 188 5.64 -48.62 36.94
CA VAL A 188 6.09 -47.37 36.32
C VAL A 188 6.58 -46.41 37.40
N SER A 189 7.84 -46.00 37.29
CA SER A 189 8.46 -45.00 38.15
C SER A 189 8.41 -43.61 37.52
N PRO A 190 8.40 -42.53 38.34
CA PRO A 190 8.62 -41.17 37.84
C PRO A 190 9.87 -41.10 36.95
N GLY A 191 9.70 -40.60 35.73
CA GLY A 191 10.73 -40.45 34.72
C GLY A 191 10.86 -41.59 33.72
N ASP A 192 10.16 -42.70 33.94
CA ASP A 192 10.08 -43.77 32.95
C ASP A 192 9.48 -43.29 31.62
N THR A 193 9.78 -44.02 30.56
CA THR A 193 9.20 -43.83 29.23
C THR A 193 8.22 -44.95 28.93
N LEU A 194 7.00 -44.61 28.52
CA LEU A 194 6.02 -45.54 28.00
C LEU A 194 6.02 -45.44 26.48
N ASP A 195 6.50 -46.48 25.80
CA ASP A 195 6.49 -46.58 24.35
C ASP A 195 5.23 -47.33 23.91
N ILE A 196 4.21 -46.60 23.46
CA ILE A 196 2.94 -47.18 23.01
C ILE A 196 3.10 -47.64 21.56
N GLN A 197 2.73 -48.89 21.29
CA GLN A 197 2.82 -49.48 19.96
C GLN A 197 1.49 -50.13 19.58
N GLY A 198 1.03 -49.84 18.35
CA GLY A 198 -0.24 -50.31 17.80
C GLY A 198 -1.48 -49.75 18.49
N THR A 199 -2.62 -50.40 18.25
CA THR A 199 -3.93 -49.96 18.73
C THR A 199 -4.24 -50.44 20.16
N ILE A 200 -4.53 -49.51 21.06
CA ILE A 200 -5.09 -49.72 22.38
C ILE A 200 -6.59 -49.40 22.34
N ASP A 201 -7.43 -50.44 22.34
CA ASP A 201 -8.90 -50.32 22.41
C ASP A 201 -9.38 -50.76 23.80
N ARG A 202 -9.99 -49.83 24.56
CA ARG A 202 -10.47 -50.08 25.93
C ARG A 202 -11.81 -49.39 26.21
N GLN A 203 -12.56 -49.94 27.15
CA GLN A 203 -13.84 -49.38 27.63
C GLN A 203 -13.69 -48.71 29.01
N HIS A 204 -12.48 -48.30 29.37
CA HIS A 204 -12.19 -47.57 30.60
C HIS A 204 -11.11 -46.51 30.36
N SER A 205 -11.02 -45.56 31.29
CA SER A 205 -10.01 -44.50 31.24
C SER A 205 -8.57 -45.06 31.34
N LEU A 206 -7.63 -44.28 30.82
CA LEU A 206 -6.19 -44.44 31.05
C LEU A 206 -5.68 -43.19 31.75
N ARG A 207 -5.11 -43.31 32.95
CA ARG A 207 -4.71 -42.15 33.76
C ARG A 207 -3.21 -42.11 34.01
N ILE A 208 -2.61 -40.97 33.73
CA ILE A 208 -1.22 -40.63 34.01
C ILE A 208 -1.19 -39.78 35.28
N ASN A 209 -0.51 -40.30 36.31
CA ASN A 209 -0.44 -39.71 37.64
C ASN A 209 0.98 -39.69 38.22
N LYS A 210 2.00 -39.76 37.34
CA LYS A 210 3.42 -39.62 37.63
C LYS A 210 4.07 -38.85 36.48
N PRO A 211 5.12 -38.05 36.71
CA PRO A 211 5.82 -37.39 35.63
C PRO A 211 6.55 -38.44 34.80
N ILE A 212 6.22 -38.58 33.53
CA ILE A 212 6.78 -39.61 32.63
C ILE A 212 6.97 -39.06 31.22
N ASN A 213 7.63 -39.83 30.37
CA ASN A 213 7.59 -39.63 28.92
C ASN A 213 6.66 -40.66 28.28
N ILE A 214 5.90 -40.26 27.27
CA ILE A 214 5.12 -41.17 26.43
C ILE A 214 5.47 -40.89 24.97
N ILE A 215 5.78 -41.96 24.24
CA ILE A 215 6.16 -41.91 22.82
C ILE A 215 5.45 -43.00 22.04
N SER A 216 5.53 -42.92 20.70
CA SER A 216 5.32 -44.06 19.82
C SER A 216 6.54 -44.20 18.89
N SER A 217 7.40 -45.17 19.18
CA SER A 217 8.58 -45.43 18.35
C SER A 217 8.23 -45.99 16.97
N THR A 218 7.06 -46.63 16.86
CA THR A 218 6.51 -47.24 15.65
C THR A 218 5.63 -46.28 14.84
N GLN A 219 5.27 -45.12 15.39
CA GLN A 219 4.39 -44.12 14.77
C GLN A 219 2.98 -44.64 14.43
N ASP A 220 2.52 -45.66 15.16
CA ASP A 220 1.22 -46.33 14.94
C ASP A 220 0.36 -46.42 16.22
N ALA A 221 0.74 -45.69 17.28
CA ALA A 221 0.01 -45.69 18.55
C ALA A 221 -1.36 -45.05 18.42
N GLU A 222 -2.40 -45.86 18.28
CA GLU A 222 -3.79 -45.44 18.35
C GLU A 222 -4.38 -45.80 19.72
N ILE A 223 -5.06 -44.86 20.37
CA ILE A 223 -5.82 -45.11 21.60
C ILE A 223 -7.29 -44.78 21.35
N ASN A 224 -8.15 -45.76 21.54
CA ASN A 224 -9.61 -45.62 21.50
C ASN A 224 -10.22 -46.07 22.83
N LEU A 225 -10.73 -45.11 23.61
CA LEU A 225 -11.37 -45.35 24.90
C LEU A 225 -12.91 -45.30 24.84
N HIS A 226 -13.45 -45.13 23.63
CA HIS A 226 -14.89 -44.99 23.37
C HIS A 226 -15.53 -43.92 24.27
N SER A 227 -14.89 -42.75 24.38
CA SER A 227 -15.36 -41.66 25.22
C SER A 227 -16.76 -41.22 24.80
N VAL A 228 -17.68 -41.11 25.76
CA VAL A 228 -19.01 -40.54 25.55
C VAL A 228 -19.34 -39.66 26.74
N SER A 229 -19.66 -38.40 26.48
CA SER A 229 -20.15 -37.48 27.50
C SER A 229 -21.54 -37.91 27.98
N GLU A 230 -21.70 -38.04 29.30
CA GLU A 230 -22.96 -38.46 29.91
C GLU A 230 -23.88 -37.26 30.24
N ASP A 231 -23.37 -36.04 30.14
CA ASP A 231 -24.14 -34.81 30.31
C ASP A 231 -23.69 -33.71 29.33
N MET A 232 -24.38 -32.56 29.34
CA MET A 232 -24.11 -31.43 28.44
C MET A 232 -23.14 -30.37 29.00
N ILE A 233 -22.85 -30.40 30.30
CA ILE A 233 -22.07 -29.37 31.00
C ILE A 233 -20.63 -29.81 31.27
N GLY A 234 -20.33 -31.10 31.14
CA GLY A 234 -19.02 -31.72 31.31
C GLY A 234 -18.73 -32.20 32.73
N THR A 235 -19.76 -32.44 33.56
CA THR A 235 -19.57 -32.97 34.92
C THR A 235 -19.22 -34.46 34.94
N ASN A 236 -19.64 -35.19 33.91
CA ASN A 236 -19.41 -36.60 33.74
C ASN A 236 -18.95 -36.88 32.30
N PRO A 237 -17.63 -36.86 32.06
CA PRO A 237 -17.05 -36.97 30.73
C PRO A 237 -16.97 -38.40 30.17
N GLY A 238 -17.34 -39.41 30.96
CA GLY A 238 -17.15 -40.81 30.62
C GLY A 238 -15.67 -41.24 30.69
N ASN A 239 -15.23 -42.07 29.73
CA ASN A 239 -13.85 -42.51 29.63
C ASN A 239 -12.94 -41.39 29.12
N LEU A 240 -11.70 -41.32 29.59
CA LEU A 240 -10.74 -40.31 29.17
C LEU A 240 -9.29 -40.79 29.27
N PHE A 241 -8.42 -40.14 28.50
CA PHE A 241 -6.98 -40.17 28.69
C PHE A 241 -6.60 -38.98 29.58
N GLU A 242 -6.36 -39.26 30.87
CA GLU A 242 -6.08 -38.21 31.87
C GLU A 242 -4.60 -37.99 32.06
N ILE A 243 -4.20 -36.73 32.16
CA ILE A 243 -2.94 -36.32 32.78
C ILE A 243 -3.33 -35.43 33.95
N ASN A 244 -3.16 -35.93 35.18
CA ASN A 244 -3.55 -35.19 36.38
C ASN A 244 -2.36 -34.51 37.05
N ASN A 245 -2.61 -33.69 38.06
CA ASN A 245 -1.58 -32.90 38.78
C ASN A 245 -0.29 -33.68 39.13
N ALA A 246 -0.40 -34.94 39.56
CA ALA A 246 0.76 -35.74 39.93
C ALA A 246 1.67 -36.12 38.72
N ALA A 247 1.17 -35.92 37.50
CA ALA A 247 1.90 -36.09 36.25
C ALA A 247 2.47 -34.78 35.67
N SER A 248 2.43 -33.67 36.41
CA SER A 248 3.08 -32.41 36.01
C SER A 248 4.57 -32.63 35.71
N GLY A 249 5.07 -32.06 34.61
CA GLY A 249 6.41 -32.34 34.08
C GLY A 249 6.48 -33.42 33.00
N SER A 250 5.35 -34.01 32.60
CA SER A 250 5.32 -35.08 31.58
C SER A 250 5.47 -34.55 30.15
N ASN A 251 6.06 -35.37 29.28
CA ASN A 251 6.12 -35.13 27.84
C ASN A 251 5.44 -36.28 27.10
N ILE A 252 4.45 -35.96 26.28
CA ILE A 252 3.64 -36.94 25.55
C ILE A 252 3.75 -36.63 24.07
N SER A 253 4.04 -37.65 23.26
CA SER A 253 4.22 -37.46 21.83
C SER A 253 3.81 -38.64 20.98
N GLY A 254 3.46 -38.37 19.72
CA GLY A 254 3.26 -39.40 18.70
C GLY A 254 2.02 -40.27 18.88
N LEU A 255 1.05 -39.87 19.71
CA LEU A 255 -0.18 -40.63 19.93
C LEU A 255 -1.31 -40.15 19.01
N TYR A 256 -2.13 -41.08 18.55
CA TYR A 256 -3.40 -40.85 17.88
C TYR A 256 -4.56 -41.22 18.82
N LEU A 257 -5.22 -40.22 19.39
CA LEU A 257 -6.38 -40.39 20.26
C LEU A 257 -7.65 -40.40 19.40
N TYR A 258 -8.15 -41.59 19.07
CA TYR A 258 -9.37 -41.76 18.29
C TYR A 258 -10.58 -41.80 19.24
N ASN A 259 -11.56 -40.92 19.02
CA ASN A 259 -12.82 -40.92 19.76
C ASN A 259 -12.62 -41.01 21.29
N THR A 260 -11.55 -40.34 21.73
CA THR A 260 -11.02 -40.38 23.09
C THR A 260 -10.84 -38.96 23.58
N GLN A 261 -11.39 -38.66 24.74
CA GLN A 261 -11.20 -37.35 25.36
C GLN A 261 -9.80 -37.25 25.97
N LEU A 262 -9.06 -36.21 25.60
CA LEU A 262 -7.79 -35.83 26.24
C LEU A 262 -8.08 -34.83 27.36
N TRP A 263 -7.59 -35.13 28.56
CA TRP A 263 -7.92 -34.36 29.75
C TRP A 263 -6.68 -34.04 30.59
N LEU A 264 -6.19 -32.80 30.51
CA LEU A 264 -5.16 -32.28 31.40
C LEU A 264 -5.85 -31.59 32.57
N TYR A 265 -5.63 -32.07 33.79
CA TYR A 265 -6.35 -31.58 34.97
C TYR A 265 -5.42 -31.19 36.11
N ASN A 266 -5.43 -29.90 36.44
CA ASN A 266 -4.63 -29.33 37.52
C ASN A 266 -3.13 -29.59 37.35
N THR A 267 -2.63 -29.53 36.11
CA THR A 267 -1.25 -29.88 35.76
C THR A 267 -0.37 -28.66 35.54
N TYR A 268 0.94 -28.86 35.58
CA TYR A 268 1.88 -27.85 35.11
C TYR A 268 3.08 -28.45 34.40
N ASP A 269 3.72 -27.65 33.55
CA ASP A 269 4.95 -28.03 32.83
C ASP A 269 4.76 -29.32 32.00
N VAL A 270 3.65 -29.43 31.27
CA VAL A 270 3.34 -30.59 30.39
C VAL A 270 3.49 -30.20 28.93
N THR A 271 4.12 -31.08 28.15
CA THR A 271 4.26 -30.93 26.69
C THR A 271 3.48 -32.01 25.97
N LEU A 272 2.66 -31.60 25.00
CA LEU A 272 2.03 -32.45 23.99
C LEU A 272 2.68 -32.14 22.65
N TYR A 273 3.31 -33.12 22.02
CA TYR A 273 4.05 -32.91 20.77
C TYR A 273 3.69 -33.93 19.70
N ASN A 274 3.37 -33.48 18.49
CA ASN A 274 3.07 -34.37 17.35
C ASN A 274 2.00 -35.42 17.70
N MET A 275 0.92 -34.98 18.36
CA MET A 275 -0.22 -35.83 18.70
C MET A 275 -1.39 -35.52 17.77
N THR A 276 -2.21 -36.53 17.53
CA THR A 276 -3.51 -36.37 16.87
C THR A 276 -4.64 -36.64 17.85
N MET A 277 -5.59 -35.72 17.97
CA MET A 277 -6.83 -35.88 18.73
C MET A 277 -8.00 -35.83 17.76
N TYR A 278 -8.58 -36.99 17.46
CA TYR A 278 -9.52 -37.16 16.35
C TYR A 278 -10.87 -37.67 16.84
N VAL A 279 -11.92 -36.88 16.70
CA VAL A 279 -13.30 -37.27 17.05
C VAL A 279 -14.23 -37.15 15.87
N ILE A 280 -15.00 -38.20 15.63
CA ILE A 280 -16.01 -38.23 14.60
C ILE A 280 -17.27 -38.99 15.07
N ASN A 281 -18.44 -38.41 14.80
CA ASN A 281 -19.75 -39.04 15.04
C ASN A 281 -19.98 -39.52 16.49
N GLN A 282 -19.31 -38.89 17.47
CA GLN A 282 -19.43 -39.25 18.89
C GLN A 282 -19.41 -38.00 19.77
N SER A 283 -20.25 -37.99 20.81
CA SER A 283 -20.33 -36.89 21.77
C SER A 283 -19.18 -36.96 22.76
N VAL A 284 -18.07 -36.30 22.45
CA VAL A 284 -16.85 -36.29 23.28
C VAL A 284 -16.60 -34.88 23.82
N GLY A 285 -16.53 -34.76 25.14
CA GLY A 285 -16.14 -33.54 25.84
C GLY A 285 -17.20 -32.44 25.94
N ASN A 286 -18.49 -32.78 25.99
CA ASN A 286 -19.55 -31.78 26.14
C ASN A 286 -19.26 -30.78 27.28
N GLY A 287 -19.41 -29.49 27.00
CA GLY A 287 -19.13 -28.40 27.93
C GLY A 287 -17.64 -28.12 28.22
N VAL A 288 -16.73 -29.07 28.03
CA VAL A 288 -15.33 -28.95 28.49
C VAL A 288 -14.28 -29.20 27.41
N GLY A 289 -14.72 -29.54 26.19
CA GLY A 289 -13.91 -29.81 25.01
C GLY A 289 -13.39 -31.24 24.93
N GLN A 290 -13.27 -31.79 23.72
CA GLN A 290 -12.66 -33.13 23.52
C GLN A 290 -11.17 -33.13 23.90
N THR A 291 -10.50 -31.98 23.74
CA THR A 291 -9.17 -31.71 24.29
C THR A 291 -9.33 -30.64 25.36
N ALA A 292 -9.32 -31.07 26.62
CA ALA A 292 -9.59 -30.22 27.78
C ALA A 292 -8.30 -29.92 28.52
N ILE A 293 -7.90 -28.64 28.56
CA ILE A 293 -6.81 -28.13 29.39
C ILE A 293 -7.45 -27.40 30.57
N ARG A 294 -7.41 -28.01 31.75
CA ARG A 294 -8.17 -27.54 32.91
C ARG A 294 -7.24 -27.23 34.06
N TYR A 295 -7.39 -26.04 34.63
CA TYR A 295 -6.68 -25.58 35.82
C TYR A 295 -5.17 -25.76 35.72
N SER A 296 -4.61 -25.53 34.53
CA SER A 296 -3.23 -25.93 34.22
C SER A 296 -2.36 -24.75 33.82
N GLU A 297 -1.07 -24.84 34.11
CA GLU A 297 -0.11 -23.75 33.88
C GLU A 297 1.12 -24.24 33.11
N ARG A 298 1.72 -23.41 32.24
CA ARG A 298 2.96 -23.77 31.50
C ARG A 298 2.77 -25.04 30.66
N ILE A 299 1.75 -25.01 29.82
CA ILE A 299 1.41 -26.13 28.93
C ILE A 299 1.88 -25.81 27.53
N THR A 300 2.57 -26.74 26.88
CA THR A 300 3.00 -26.60 25.48
C THR A 300 2.27 -27.64 24.63
N ILE A 301 1.69 -27.18 23.53
CA ILE A 301 1.03 -28.00 22.51
C ILE A 301 1.66 -27.63 21.19
N ASP A 302 2.29 -28.59 20.56
CA ASP A 302 3.20 -28.33 19.46
C ASP A 302 3.05 -29.37 18.37
N SER A 303 2.88 -28.91 17.12
CA SER A 303 2.80 -29.79 15.95
C SER A 303 1.67 -30.80 16.04
N CYS A 304 0.59 -30.49 16.76
CA CYS A 304 -0.54 -31.39 16.97
C CYS A 304 -1.62 -31.21 15.89
N PHE A 305 -2.48 -32.22 15.74
CA PHE A 305 -3.66 -32.17 14.91
C PHE A 305 -4.92 -32.47 15.73
N ILE A 306 -5.85 -31.53 15.78
CA ILE A 306 -7.12 -31.68 16.49
C ILE A 306 -8.24 -31.64 15.47
N TYR A 307 -8.96 -32.75 15.32
CA TYR A 307 -10.06 -32.88 14.39
C TYR A 307 -11.35 -33.22 15.11
N THR A 308 -12.42 -32.55 14.70
CA THR A 308 -13.75 -32.74 15.27
C THR A 308 -14.80 -32.71 14.17
N GLN A 309 -15.62 -33.75 14.12
CA GLN A 309 -16.78 -33.80 13.23
C GLN A 309 -17.96 -34.45 13.94
N ASN A 310 -19.16 -33.87 13.78
CA ASN A 310 -20.42 -34.46 14.25
C ASN A 310 -20.44 -34.87 15.74
N ASN A 311 -19.83 -34.07 16.61
CA ASN A 311 -19.60 -34.43 18.01
C ASN A 311 -20.71 -33.94 18.98
N GLY A 312 -21.85 -33.50 18.47
CA GLY A 312 -22.97 -33.06 19.31
C GLY A 312 -22.81 -31.67 19.92
N GLY A 313 -22.00 -30.80 19.31
CA GLY A 313 -21.81 -29.41 19.74
C GLY A 313 -20.71 -29.21 20.78
N SER A 314 -19.86 -30.21 20.99
CA SER A 314 -18.71 -30.09 21.89
C SER A 314 -17.55 -29.35 21.23
N THR A 315 -16.78 -28.61 22.04
CA THR A 315 -15.65 -27.81 21.56
C THR A 315 -14.47 -28.70 21.18
N SER A 316 -13.74 -28.37 20.11
CA SER A 316 -12.58 -29.19 19.67
C SER A 316 -11.42 -29.09 20.67
N MET A 317 -11.17 -27.88 21.19
CA MET A 317 -10.22 -27.67 22.27
C MET A 317 -10.67 -26.56 23.22
N ALA A 318 -10.64 -26.80 24.53
CA ALA A 318 -11.04 -25.81 25.52
C ALA A 318 -10.01 -25.67 26.66
N LEU A 319 -9.74 -24.42 27.04
CA LEU A 319 -8.89 -24.05 28.16
C LEU A 319 -9.77 -23.46 29.26
N THR A 320 -9.81 -24.09 30.44
CA THR A 320 -10.53 -23.61 31.62
C THR A 320 -9.54 -23.32 32.74
N GLY A 321 -9.53 -22.11 33.28
CA GLY A 321 -8.67 -21.72 34.39
C GLY A 321 -7.17 -21.97 34.12
N SER A 322 -6.72 -21.79 32.88
CA SER A 322 -5.34 -22.10 32.48
C SER A 322 -4.53 -20.85 32.12
N SER A 323 -3.23 -20.87 32.44
CA SER A 323 -2.31 -19.77 32.12
C SER A 323 -0.96 -20.22 31.58
N ASP A 324 -0.24 -19.32 30.93
CA ASP A 324 1.08 -19.60 30.35
C ASP A 324 1.03 -20.79 29.38
N VAL A 325 0.05 -20.78 28.46
CA VAL A 325 -0.15 -21.87 27.49
C VAL A 325 0.41 -21.44 26.14
N LEU A 326 1.25 -22.29 25.54
CA LEU A 326 1.76 -22.13 24.18
C LEU A 326 1.13 -23.21 23.30
N ILE A 327 0.42 -22.78 22.26
CA ILE A 327 -0.06 -23.65 21.19
C ILE A 327 0.67 -23.20 19.93
N ARG A 328 1.51 -24.06 19.34
CA ARG A 328 2.25 -23.71 18.13
C ARG A 328 2.21 -24.79 17.08
N ASP A 329 2.30 -24.36 15.82
CA ASP A 329 2.37 -25.23 14.64
C ASP A 329 1.26 -26.30 14.60
N THR A 330 0.14 -26.01 15.26
CA THR A 330 -0.94 -26.96 15.52
C THR A 330 -2.12 -26.65 14.62
N THR A 331 -2.75 -27.69 14.07
CA THR A 331 -3.97 -27.54 13.28
C THR A 331 -5.18 -27.95 14.10
N ILE A 332 -6.20 -27.08 14.17
CA ILE A 332 -7.48 -27.34 14.85
C ILE A 332 -8.59 -27.18 13.82
N GLN A 333 -9.32 -28.26 13.56
CA GLN A 333 -10.34 -28.32 12.52
C GLN A 333 -11.67 -28.84 13.06
N GLY A 334 -12.73 -28.06 12.86
CA GLY A 334 -14.11 -28.51 13.05
C GLY A 334 -14.89 -28.54 11.74
N VAL A 335 -15.57 -29.65 11.48
CA VAL A 335 -16.39 -29.86 10.27
C VAL A 335 -17.84 -30.12 10.70
N GLN A 336 -18.79 -29.38 10.11
CA GLN A 336 -20.20 -29.59 10.43
C GLN A 336 -20.71 -30.90 9.81
N GLY A 337 -21.72 -31.47 10.48
CA GLY A 337 -22.53 -32.56 9.94
C GLY A 337 -23.72 -32.05 9.15
N GLU A 338 -24.64 -32.98 8.84
CA GLU A 338 -25.93 -32.60 8.26
C GLU A 338 -26.64 -31.55 9.14
N ILE A 339 -26.86 -30.38 8.55
CA ILE A 339 -27.48 -29.22 9.17
C ILE A 339 -28.89 -29.59 9.66
N GLY A 340 -29.20 -29.29 10.93
CA GLY A 340 -30.56 -29.39 11.48
C GLY A 340 -30.84 -30.55 12.44
N GLN A 341 -29.86 -31.43 12.73
CA GLN A 341 -30.07 -32.57 13.64
C GLN A 341 -29.44 -32.43 15.04
N GLY A 342 -28.95 -31.25 15.44
CA GLY A 342 -28.25 -31.08 16.73
C GLY A 342 -26.92 -31.83 16.83
N LYS A 343 -26.35 -32.25 15.69
CA LYS A 343 -25.08 -32.98 15.57
C LYS A 343 -23.97 -32.12 14.94
N GLY A 344 -23.95 -30.82 15.22
CA GLY A 344 -22.86 -29.93 14.79
C GLY A 344 -21.60 -30.08 15.63
N VAL A 345 -20.58 -29.27 15.35
CA VAL A 345 -19.40 -29.09 16.20
C VAL A 345 -19.59 -27.84 17.07
N GLY A 346 -19.07 -27.85 18.29
CA GLY A 346 -19.03 -26.67 19.15
C GLY A 346 -18.01 -25.64 18.67
N ASN A 347 -17.49 -24.81 19.59
CA ASN A 347 -16.41 -23.90 19.23
C ASN A 347 -15.18 -24.68 18.73
N ILE A 348 -14.42 -24.11 17.80
CA ILE A 348 -13.17 -24.74 17.34
C ILE A 348 -12.14 -24.66 18.47
N LEU A 349 -11.96 -23.45 19.03
CA LEU A 349 -11.15 -23.22 20.22
C LEU A 349 -11.89 -22.34 21.22
N TYR A 350 -11.88 -22.73 22.51
CA TYR A 350 -12.44 -21.92 23.60
C TYR A 350 -11.35 -21.57 24.62
N LEU A 351 -10.92 -20.31 24.62
CA LEU A 351 -10.00 -19.75 25.59
C LEU A 351 -10.78 -19.16 26.77
N GLY A 352 -10.53 -19.66 27.98
CA GLY A 352 -11.26 -19.23 29.17
C GLY A 352 -12.67 -19.80 29.27
N ASN A 353 -12.84 -21.08 28.93
CA ASN A 353 -14.09 -21.80 29.03
C ASN A 353 -14.70 -21.73 30.44
N THR A 354 -15.97 -21.34 30.51
CA THR A 354 -16.71 -21.06 31.74
C THR A 354 -17.64 -22.19 32.18
N TYR A 355 -17.71 -23.27 31.41
CA TYR A 355 -18.54 -24.43 31.70
C TYR A 355 -17.84 -25.41 32.67
N ASN A 356 -18.67 -26.07 33.48
CA ASN A 356 -18.26 -26.94 34.60
C ASN A 356 -17.11 -26.35 35.41
N VAL A 357 -17.20 -25.11 35.90
CA VAL A 357 -16.14 -24.53 36.75
C VAL A 357 -16.21 -24.94 38.22
N ASN A 358 -17.22 -25.74 38.58
CA ASN A 358 -17.43 -26.22 39.95
C ASN A 358 -16.44 -27.35 40.33
N ASP A 359 -15.83 -28.00 39.34
CA ASP A 359 -14.76 -28.98 39.56
C ASP A 359 -13.41 -28.32 39.89
N LYS A 360 -13.32 -26.99 40.00
CA LYS A 360 -12.07 -26.30 40.32
C LYS A 360 -11.38 -26.89 41.57
N PRO A 361 -10.10 -27.28 41.48
CA PRO A 361 -9.34 -27.79 42.62
C PRO A 361 -9.31 -26.82 43.81
N SER A 362 -9.29 -27.40 45.01
CA SER A 362 -9.12 -26.63 46.25
C SER A 362 -7.78 -25.89 46.23
N GLY A 363 -7.77 -24.63 46.64
CA GLY A 363 -6.58 -23.77 46.62
C GLY A 363 -6.13 -23.26 45.25
N PHE A 364 -6.72 -23.73 44.14
CA PHE A 364 -6.38 -23.24 42.80
C PHE A 364 -6.97 -21.84 42.54
N THR A 365 -6.14 -20.95 42.00
CA THR A 365 -6.54 -19.59 41.58
C THR A 365 -6.89 -19.59 40.10
N MET A 366 -8.17 -19.33 39.79
CA MET A 366 -8.63 -19.21 38.40
C MET A 366 -7.92 -18.09 37.67
N ARG A 367 -7.17 -18.44 36.64
CA ARG A 367 -6.52 -17.50 35.73
C ARG A 367 -6.71 -18.01 34.31
N ASN A 368 -7.21 -17.17 33.41
CA ASN A 368 -7.31 -17.45 31.98
C ASN A 368 -6.47 -16.39 31.28
N THR A 369 -5.16 -16.58 31.26
CA THR A 369 -4.26 -15.50 30.82
C THR A 369 -2.92 -15.97 30.29
N ASN A 370 -2.25 -15.13 29.49
CA ASN A 370 -0.97 -15.45 28.89
C ASN A 370 -1.03 -16.72 28.04
N ILE A 371 -1.92 -16.70 27.05
CA ILE A 371 -2.13 -17.82 26.11
C ILE A 371 -1.61 -17.36 24.74
N THR A 372 -0.70 -18.13 24.15
CA THR A 372 -0.09 -17.82 22.86
C THR A 372 -0.45 -18.87 21.83
N LEU A 373 -0.90 -18.42 20.66
CA LEU A 373 -1.06 -19.21 19.45
C LEU A 373 -0.05 -18.73 18.40
N GLU A 374 0.83 -19.61 17.93
CA GLU A 374 1.90 -19.28 16.98
C GLU A 374 1.95 -20.25 15.80
N GLY A 375 1.84 -19.76 14.57
CA GLY A 375 1.96 -20.61 13.37
C GLY A 375 0.84 -21.65 13.22
N CYS A 376 -0.24 -21.54 14.00
CA CYS A 376 -1.33 -22.50 13.97
C CYS A 376 -2.26 -22.29 12.77
N THR A 377 -2.95 -23.37 12.38
CA THR A 377 -4.02 -23.33 11.37
C THR A 377 -5.35 -23.69 11.98
N LEU A 378 -6.33 -22.80 11.90
CA LEU A 378 -7.68 -23.04 12.40
C LEU A 378 -8.68 -23.05 11.25
N LEU A 379 -9.41 -24.16 11.14
CA LEU A 379 -10.37 -24.44 10.07
C LEU A 379 -11.75 -24.68 10.69
N GLY A 380 -12.79 -24.04 10.15
CA GLY A 380 -14.12 -24.17 10.72
C GLY A 380 -15.27 -23.80 9.79
N GLU A 381 -16.31 -24.64 9.78
CA GLU A 381 -17.62 -24.31 9.22
C GLU A 381 -18.49 -23.64 10.31
N CYS A 382 -18.22 -22.37 10.56
CA CYS A 382 -18.78 -21.55 11.62
C CYS A 382 -20.16 -20.95 11.27
N VAL A 383 -21.10 -21.81 10.87
CA VAL A 383 -22.45 -21.42 10.40
C VAL A 383 -23.50 -21.31 11.53
N GLN A 384 -23.22 -21.83 12.72
CA GLN A 384 -24.10 -21.80 13.89
C GLN A 384 -23.48 -21.00 15.04
N SER A 385 -24.32 -20.39 15.90
CA SER A 385 -23.84 -19.57 17.02
C SER A 385 -23.12 -20.37 18.12
N ILE A 386 -23.22 -21.69 18.09
CA ILE A 386 -22.50 -22.61 18.98
C ILE A 386 -21.12 -23.01 18.42
N THR A 387 -20.78 -22.57 17.20
CA THR A 387 -19.57 -22.94 16.45
C THR A 387 -18.74 -21.70 16.16
N GLU A 388 -18.27 -21.02 17.20
CA GLU A 388 -17.32 -19.91 17.03
C GLU A 388 -15.92 -20.45 16.72
N LEU A 389 -15.16 -19.80 15.84
CA LEU A 389 -13.78 -20.19 15.54
C LEU A 389 -12.89 -20.10 16.80
N ILE A 390 -12.79 -18.90 17.38
CA ILE A 390 -12.19 -18.74 18.70
C ILE A 390 -13.16 -18.00 19.61
N LYS A 391 -13.73 -18.72 20.57
CA LYS A 391 -14.40 -18.09 21.71
C LYS A 391 -13.34 -17.69 22.73
N ASN A 392 -13.18 -16.39 22.98
CA ASN A 392 -12.16 -15.92 23.91
C ASN A 392 -12.74 -15.11 25.08
N SER A 393 -12.61 -15.67 26.28
CA SER A 393 -12.91 -15.04 27.57
C SER A 393 -11.66 -14.90 28.45
N ALA A 394 -10.48 -15.17 27.87
CA ALA A 394 -9.18 -14.98 28.50
C ALA A 394 -8.64 -13.55 28.24
N THR A 395 -7.57 -13.20 28.96
CA THR A 395 -6.88 -11.90 28.84
C THR A 395 -5.40 -12.09 28.52
N ASN A 396 -4.74 -11.10 27.91
CA ASN A 396 -3.34 -11.22 27.51
C ASN A 396 -3.08 -12.42 26.58
N CYS A 397 -3.95 -12.61 25.58
CA CYS A 397 -3.73 -13.64 24.56
C CYS A 397 -2.92 -13.06 23.39
N THR A 398 -2.01 -13.85 22.83
CA THR A 398 -1.14 -13.45 21.70
C THR A 398 -1.34 -14.40 20.53
N PHE A 399 -1.63 -13.86 19.35
CA PHE A 399 -1.88 -14.62 18.12
C PHE A 399 -0.87 -14.18 17.05
N ILE A 400 0.07 -15.06 16.73
CA ILE A 400 1.23 -14.79 15.87
C ILE A 400 1.19 -15.68 14.63
N ASN A 401 1.18 -15.08 13.44
CA ASN A 401 1.36 -15.77 12.16
C ASN A 401 0.42 -16.97 11.93
N ASN A 402 -0.79 -16.92 12.52
CA ASN A 402 -1.75 -18.00 12.37
C ASN A 402 -2.54 -17.85 11.07
N THR A 403 -3.07 -18.98 10.59
CA THR A 403 -3.97 -19.04 9.44
C THR A 403 -5.39 -19.36 9.89
N TYR A 404 -6.34 -18.49 9.56
CA TYR A 404 -7.76 -18.66 9.84
C TYR A 404 -8.53 -18.83 8.54
N ASN A 405 -9.21 -19.95 8.37
CA ASN A 405 -9.99 -20.24 7.17
C ASN A 405 -11.35 -20.80 7.54
N THR A 406 -12.38 -19.98 7.40
CA THR A 406 -13.73 -20.31 7.88
C THR A 406 -14.83 -19.91 6.91
N THR A 407 -15.94 -20.64 6.97
CA THR A 407 -17.22 -20.25 6.37
C THR A 407 -18.23 -19.88 7.45
N GLY A 408 -19.21 -19.05 7.12
CA GLY A 408 -20.29 -18.65 8.03
C GLY A 408 -20.00 -17.41 8.88
N ASN A 409 -20.98 -17.03 9.69
CA ASN A 409 -21.04 -15.73 10.38
C ASN A 409 -20.34 -15.73 11.76
N PHE A 410 -19.88 -16.88 12.25
CA PHE A 410 -19.25 -17.03 13.57
C PHE A 410 -17.75 -17.36 13.48
N GLY A 411 -17.16 -17.15 12.29
CA GLY A 411 -15.76 -17.45 11.98
C GLY A 411 -14.76 -16.41 12.50
N HIS A 412 -14.95 -15.87 13.70
CA HIS A 412 -14.09 -14.81 14.23
C HIS A 412 -12.93 -15.34 15.09
N MET A 413 -11.75 -14.75 14.89
CA MET A 413 -10.69 -14.75 15.90
C MET A 413 -10.92 -13.62 16.89
N ASP A 414 -11.08 -13.94 18.17
CA ASP A 414 -11.28 -12.98 19.25
C ASP A 414 -10.00 -12.82 20.08
N THR A 415 -9.46 -11.61 20.16
CA THR A 415 -8.20 -11.36 20.88
C THR A 415 -8.31 -11.56 22.39
N GLY A 416 -9.52 -11.46 22.97
CA GLY A 416 -9.65 -11.26 24.42
C GLY A 416 -9.07 -9.89 24.85
N THR A 417 -9.34 -9.45 26.08
CA THR A 417 -8.86 -8.13 26.53
C THR A 417 -7.34 -8.12 26.71
N ASN A 418 -6.70 -6.98 26.43
CA ASN A 418 -5.25 -6.82 26.42
C ASN A 418 -4.54 -7.81 25.46
N GLY A 419 -5.22 -8.23 24.39
CA GLY A 419 -4.69 -9.19 23.43
C GLY A 419 -3.83 -8.56 22.34
N VAL A 420 -3.09 -9.41 21.61
CA VAL A 420 -2.27 -9.01 20.47
C VAL A 420 -2.50 -9.96 19.30
N ALA A 421 -2.80 -9.42 18.12
CA ALA A 421 -2.88 -10.15 16.86
C ALA A 421 -1.85 -9.61 15.86
N ILE A 422 -0.84 -10.41 15.53
CA ILE A 422 0.25 -10.04 14.62
C ILE A 422 0.43 -11.04 13.47
N GLY A 423 0.53 -10.54 12.24
CA GLY A 423 0.97 -11.36 11.10
C GLY A 423 -0.02 -12.43 10.64
N ASN A 424 -1.27 -12.40 11.13
CA ASN A 424 -2.24 -13.45 10.86
C ASN A 424 -2.88 -13.31 9.48
N LYS A 425 -3.27 -14.44 8.91
CA LYS A 425 -3.90 -14.53 7.58
C LYS A 425 -5.34 -14.99 7.69
N PHE A 426 -6.25 -14.21 7.10
CA PHE A 426 -7.70 -14.45 7.15
C PHE A 426 -8.25 -14.77 5.76
N TYR A 427 -8.87 -15.93 5.61
CA TYR A 427 -9.45 -16.43 4.36
C TYR A 427 -10.97 -16.55 4.47
N GLN A 428 -11.64 -16.57 3.31
CA GLN A 428 -13.10 -16.73 3.21
C GLN A 428 -13.86 -15.70 4.09
N THR A 429 -14.65 -16.14 5.07
CA THR A 429 -15.41 -15.24 5.95
C THR A 429 -14.75 -15.05 7.32
N ALA A 430 -13.47 -15.39 7.47
CA ALA A 430 -12.77 -15.29 8.74
C ALA A 430 -12.62 -13.84 9.21
N ASP A 431 -13.17 -13.54 10.39
CA ASP A 431 -13.22 -12.20 10.99
C ASP A 431 -12.15 -12.03 12.07
N LEU A 432 -11.83 -10.78 12.41
CA LEU A 432 -11.02 -10.42 13.57
C LEU A 432 -11.79 -9.51 14.52
N ILE A 433 -11.87 -9.89 15.78
CA ILE A 433 -12.40 -9.06 16.86
C ILE A 433 -11.23 -8.59 17.73
N VAL A 434 -10.95 -7.29 17.69
CA VAL A 434 -9.91 -6.63 18.49
C VAL A 434 -10.58 -6.03 19.73
N ARG A 435 -10.45 -6.72 20.86
CA ARG A 435 -11.10 -6.35 22.13
C ARG A 435 -10.42 -5.16 22.81
N GLU A 436 -10.92 -4.84 24.00
CA GLU A 436 -10.43 -3.71 24.79
C GLU A 436 -8.92 -3.76 25.02
N ASN A 437 -8.25 -2.60 24.90
CA ASN A 437 -6.81 -2.43 25.12
C ASN A 437 -5.93 -3.38 24.28
N SER A 438 -6.44 -3.87 23.16
CA SER A 438 -5.77 -4.87 22.32
C SER A 438 -5.14 -4.23 21.08
N HIS A 439 -4.16 -4.92 20.52
CA HIS A 439 -3.41 -4.48 19.34
C HIS A 439 -3.59 -5.47 18.19
N ALA A 440 -3.82 -4.97 16.97
CA ALA A 440 -3.83 -5.76 15.76
C ALA A 440 -2.97 -5.12 14.68
N TYR A 441 -1.90 -5.80 14.26
CA TYR A 441 -1.00 -5.27 13.24
C TYR A 441 -0.38 -6.32 12.32
N ASP A 442 0.04 -5.90 11.14
CA ASP A 442 0.62 -6.75 10.10
C ASP A 442 -0.28 -7.92 9.65
N ASN A 443 -1.59 -7.85 9.92
CA ASN A 443 -2.55 -8.88 9.52
C ASN A 443 -3.05 -8.63 8.09
N VAL A 444 -3.39 -9.72 7.38
CA VAL A 444 -3.81 -9.68 5.97
C VAL A 444 -5.12 -10.44 5.76
N PHE A 445 -6.10 -9.77 5.17
CA PHE A 445 -7.39 -10.33 4.79
C PHE A 445 -7.43 -10.65 3.29
N TYR A 446 -7.38 -11.94 2.96
CA TYR A 446 -7.60 -12.47 1.61
C TYR A 446 -9.08 -12.71 1.32
N GLY A 447 -9.86 -12.96 2.37
CA GLY A 447 -11.31 -13.16 2.30
C GLY A 447 -12.14 -11.87 2.37
N THR A 448 -13.43 -12.03 2.63
CA THR A 448 -14.42 -10.96 2.87
C THR A 448 -14.60 -10.63 4.34
N GLY A 449 -13.80 -11.23 5.22
CA GLY A 449 -13.87 -10.99 6.66
C GLY A 449 -13.62 -9.53 7.03
N LYS A 450 -14.17 -9.14 8.18
CA LYS A 450 -14.07 -7.79 8.74
C LYS A 450 -13.22 -7.77 10.01
N VAL A 451 -12.69 -6.59 10.31
CA VAL A 451 -12.12 -6.25 11.62
C VAL A 451 -13.18 -5.51 12.43
N THR A 452 -13.41 -5.91 13.68
CA THR A 452 -14.23 -5.16 14.64
C THR A 452 -13.36 -4.69 15.80
N ALA A 453 -13.23 -3.38 15.96
CA ALA A 453 -12.34 -2.76 16.94
C ALA A 453 -13.13 -2.17 18.12
N TYR A 454 -12.81 -2.62 19.34
CA TYR A 454 -13.44 -2.17 20.58
C TYR A 454 -12.58 -1.15 21.33
N GLN A 455 -13.04 -0.72 22.51
CA GLN A 455 -12.48 0.40 23.26
C GLN A 455 -10.95 0.35 23.44
N ALA A 456 -10.28 1.48 23.25
CA ALA A 456 -8.84 1.66 23.47
C ALA A 456 -7.95 0.69 22.66
N SER A 457 -8.50 0.07 21.62
CA SER A 457 -7.73 -0.80 20.73
C SER A 457 -6.96 0.00 19.68
N LYS A 458 -5.89 -0.63 19.18
CA LYS A 458 -5.04 -0.07 18.12
C LYS A 458 -4.97 -1.05 16.96
N VAL A 459 -5.31 -0.57 15.77
CA VAL A 459 -5.29 -1.35 14.53
C VAL A 459 -4.39 -0.65 13.53
N TYR A 460 -3.22 -1.22 13.23
CA TYR A 460 -2.22 -0.56 12.39
C TYR A 460 -1.43 -1.48 11.47
N ASN A 461 -0.94 -0.96 10.34
CA ASN A 461 -0.15 -1.72 9.36
C ASN A 461 -0.83 -3.00 8.81
N ASN A 462 -2.16 -3.03 8.75
CA ASN A 462 -2.90 -4.19 8.22
C ASN A 462 -3.37 -3.96 6.78
N THR A 463 -3.67 -5.06 6.08
CA THR A 463 -4.48 -5.06 4.85
C THR A 463 -5.86 -5.61 5.16
N ILE A 464 -6.86 -4.73 5.21
CA ILE A 464 -8.21 -5.00 5.71
C ILE A 464 -9.24 -4.74 4.59
N LYS A 465 -10.28 -5.56 4.52
CA LYS A 465 -11.46 -5.23 3.69
C LYS A 465 -12.30 -4.18 4.40
N THR A 466 -13.02 -4.58 5.44
CA THR A 466 -13.86 -3.67 6.22
C THR A 466 -13.37 -3.61 7.66
N ILE A 467 -13.27 -2.39 8.21
CA ILE A 467 -13.12 -2.18 9.65
C ILE A 467 -14.37 -1.52 10.22
N SER A 468 -14.91 -2.11 11.28
CA SER A 468 -16.01 -1.59 12.09
C SER A 468 -15.43 -1.05 13.41
N ILE A 469 -15.53 0.26 13.63
CA ILE A 469 -15.09 0.91 14.87
C ILE A 469 -16.26 0.92 15.85
N ALA A 470 -16.23 0.01 16.81
CA ALA A 470 -17.31 -0.32 17.73
C ALA A 470 -16.95 -0.07 19.20
N GLY A 471 -16.05 0.88 19.47
CA GLY A 471 -15.67 1.28 20.82
C GLY A 471 -15.00 2.65 20.87
N ILE A 472 -14.84 3.17 22.09
CA ILE A 472 -14.27 4.51 22.31
C ILE A 472 -12.74 4.50 22.25
N ASN A 473 -12.11 5.61 21.88
CA ASN A 473 -10.65 5.78 21.86
C ASN A 473 -9.92 4.75 20.97
N VAL A 474 -10.49 4.39 19.82
CA VAL A 474 -9.84 3.49 18.87
C VAL A 474 -8.85 4.26 18.00
N LEU A 475 -7.68 3.68 17.78
CA LEU A 475 -6.70 4.19 16.82
C LEU A 475 -6.63 3.26 15.61
N VAL A 476 -6.89 3.81 14.42
CA VAL A 476 -6.76 3.12 13.14
C VAL A 476 -5.71 3.86 12.31
N GLU A 477 -4.51 3.28 12.16
CA GLU A 477 -3.40 3.97 11.49
C GLU A 477 -2.57 3.14 10.51
N ASN A 478 -2.09 3.76 9.43
CA ASN A 478 -1.17 3.13 8.48
C ASN A 478 -1.68 1.82 7.86
N ASN A 479 -3.00 1.66 7.70
CA ASN A 479 -3.60 0.47 7.10
C ASN A 479 -3.93 0.70 5.62
N THR A 480 -4.01 -0.39 4.87
CA THR A 480 -4.73 -0.46 3.59
C THR A 480 -6.13 -1.00 3.86
N ILE A 481 -7.16 -0.22 3.60
CA ILE A 481 -8.56 -0.52 3.97
C ILE A 481 -9.46 -0.36 2.74
N THR A 482 -10.47 -1.21 2.57
CA THR A 482 -11.55 -0.93 1.61
C THR A 482 -12.59 0.01 2.21
N THR A 483 -13.21 -0.34 3.34
CA THR A 483 -14.27 0.46 3.96
C THR A 483 -14.05 0.66 5.45
N VAL A 484 -14.34 1.87 5.95
CA VAL A 484 -14.35 2.21 7.38
C VAL A 484 -15.79 2.51 7.80
N ASP A 485 -16.32 1.70 8.71
CA ASP A 485 -17.65 1.88 9.29
C ASP A 485 -17.56 2.31 10.75
N LEU A 486 -18.11 3.47 11.09
CA LEU A 486 -18.40 3.88 12.47
C LEU A 486 -19.90 3.82 12.74
N LYS A 487 -20.58 2.77 12.24
CA LYS A 487 -22.01 2.55 12.44
C LYS A 487 -22.24 1.76 13.72
N ALA A 488 -22.54 2.46 14.81
CA ALA A 488 -22.77 1.83 16.10
C ALA A 488 -24.00 0.89 16.05
N THR A 489 -23.86 -0.34 16.52
CA THR A 489 -24.98 -1.30 16.68
C THR A 489 -25.70 -1.17 18.02
N GLY A 490 -25.14 -0.36 18.94
CA GLY A 490 -25.70 -0.05 20.25
C GLY A 490 -24.95 1.08 20.94
N ALA A 491 -25.53 1.63 22.01
CA ALA A 491 -24.94 2.76 22.75
C ALA A 491 -23.57 2.45 23.39
N ALA A 492 -23.30 1.18 23.72
CA ALA A 492 -22.01 0.73 24.24
C ALA A 492 -20.94 0.55 23.15
N TYR A 493 -21.34 0.57 21.88
CA TYR A 493 -20.51 0.21 20.73
C TYR A 493 -20.30 1.40 19.79
N MET A 494 -20.16 2.60 20.37
CA MET A 494 -19.97 3.84 19.63
C MET A 494 -18.49 4.17 19.46
N GLY A 495 -18.11 4.61 18.26
CA GLY A 495 -16.72 4.89 17.89
C GLY A 495 -16.10 6.14 18.51
N ASN A 496 -16.64 6.73 19.57
CA ASN A 496 -16.30 8.08 20.02
C ASN A 496 -14.81 8.26 20.36
N ASN A 497 -14.29 9.48 20.21
CA ASN A 497 -12.88 9.82 20.49
C ASN A 497 -11.85 9.02 19.67
N SER A 498 -12.26 8.46 18.53
CA SER A 498 -11.38 7.63 17.71
C SER A 498 -10.66 8.44 16.65
N ILE A 499 -9.52 7.92 16.23
CA ILE A 499 -8.62 8.54 15.26
C ILE A 499 -8.44 7.57 14.08
N ILE A 500 -8.70 8.06 12.88
CA ILE A 500 -8.42 7.37 11.61
C ILE A 500 -7.34 8.18 10.91
N ASN A 501 -6.09 7.71 10.94
CA ASN A 501 -4.92 8.48 10.55
C ASN A 501 -3.98 7.75 9.57
N ASN A 502 -3.45 8.43 8.54
CA ASN A 502 -2.44 7.85 7.64
C ASN A 502 -2.86 6.54 6.94
N ASN A 503 -4.15 6.32 6.67
CA ASN A 503 -4.61 5.11 5.98
C ASN A 503 -4.75 5.35 4.47
N ASN A 504 -4.61 4.27 3.70
CA ASN A 504 -5.03 4.20 2.31
C ASN A 504 -6.40 3.51 2.24
N ILE A 505 -7.44 4.26 1.90
CA ILE A 505 -8.84 3.82 1.95
C ILE A 505 -9.42 3.84 0.54
N SER A 506 -9.66 2.67 -0.05
CA SER A 506 -10.16 2.59 -1.44
C SER A 506 -11.67 2.84 -1.58
N GLY A 507 -12.40 2.80 -0.47
CA GLY A 507 -13.85 3.02 -0.40
C GLY A 507 -14.23 4.13 0.57
N ASN A 508 -15.36 3.96 1.25
CA ASN A 508 -15.98 5.05 2.02
C ASN A 508 -15.59 5.02 3.51
N ILE A 509 -15.75 6.18 4.14
CA ILE A 509 -15.83 6.32 5.60
C ILE A 509 -17.25 6.76 5.96
N ASP A 510 -17.98 5.89 6.66
CA ASP A 510 -19.34 6.20 7.11
C ASP A 510 -19.38 6.36 8.63
N SER A 511 -19.60 7.59 9.10
CA SER A 511 -19.84 7.86 10.53
C SER A 511 -21.31 8.12 10.80
N GLN A 512 -21.93 7.18 11.51
CA GLN A 512 -23.34 7.25 11.86
C GLN A 512 -23.57 7.01 13.35
N GLY A 513 -24.06 8.03 14.06
CA GLY A 513 -24.53 7.86 15.43
C GLY A 513 -25.65 6.83 15.54
N PHE A 514 -25.84 6.19 16.68
CA PHE A 514 -26.81 5.10 16.88
C PHE A 514 -28.27 5.56 16.74
N SER A 515 -28.62 6.69 17.35
CA SER A 515 -29.98 7.23 17.41
C SER A 515 -30.00 8.75 17.35
N SER A 516 -31.18 9.36 17.26
CA SER A 516 -31.36 10.83 17.29
C SER A 516 -30.90 11.50 18.60
N SER A 517 -30.52 10.74 19.63
CA SER A 517 -30.01 11.23 20.91
C SER A 517 -28.64 10.65 21.29
N ARG A 518 -28.01 9.90 20.38
CA ARG A 518 -26.74 9.21 20.58
C ARG A 518 -25.88 9.38 19.33
N PHE A 519 -25.09 10.46 19.34
CA PHE A 519 -24.28 10.92 18.22
C PHE A 519 -22.88 10.36 18.34
N ASN A 520 -22.27 9.95 17.21
CA ASN A 520 -20.84 9.71 17.23
C ASN A 520 -20.12 11.03 17.49
N SER A 521 -19.17 11.04 18.40
CA SER A 521 -18.51 12.26 18.85
C SER A 521 -16.99 12.20 18.74
N ASN A 522 -16.40 13.36 18.47
CA ASN A 522 -14.96 13.58 18.58
C ASN A 522 -14.12 12.61 17.74
N ILE A 523 -14.49 12.41 16.47
CA ILE A 523 -13.72 11.59 15.53
C ILE A 523 -12.76 12.49 14.77
N THR A 524 -11.49 12.08 14.71
CA THR A 524 -10.48 12.73 13.86
C THR A 524 -10.19 11.84 12.66
N ILE A 525 -10.39 12.36 11.46
CA ILE A 525 -10.04 11.72 10.19
C ILE A 525 -8.90 12.55 9.60
N SER A 526 -7.67 12.06 9.66
CA SER A 526 -6.49 12.86 9.31
C SER A 526 -5.49 12.16 8.39
N ASN A 527 -4.88 12.90 7.47
CA ASN A 527 -3.75 12.42 6.66
C ASN A 527 -4.03 11.13 5.87
N ASN A 528 -5.29 10.83 5.54
CA ASN A 528 -5.65 9.63 4.78
C ASN A 528 -5.68 9.92 3.28
N ASN A 529 -5.39 8.91 2.48
CA ASN A 529 -5.72 8.88 1.05
C ASN A 529 -7.04 8.11 0.88
N ILE A 530 -8.09 8.76 0.41
CA ILE A 530 -9.46 8.23 0.38
C ILE A 530 -9.99 8.29 -1.05
N SER A 531 -10.15 7.13 -1.69
CA SER A 531 -10.74 7.08 -3.03
C SER A 531 -12.26 7.23 -3.02
N GLY A 532 -12.93 6.85 -1.92
CA GLY A 532 -14.36 7.02 -1.74
C GLY A 532 -14.76 8.31 -1.01
N SER A 533 -15.98 8.32 -0.48
CA SER A 533 -16.60 9.47 0.17
C SER A 533 -16.58 9.38 1.70
N ILE A 534 -16.78 10.52 2.36
CA ILE A 534 -17.04 10.60 3.80
C ILE A 534 -18.50 11.00 4.03
N SER A 535 -19.23 10.23 4.82
CA SER A 535 -20.63 10.51 5.19
C SER A 535 -20.78 10.70 6.69
N LEU A 536 -21.29 11.85 7.12
CA LEU A 536 -21.55 12.17 8.54
C LEU A 536 -23.04 12.31 8.82
N VAL A 537 -23.57 11.36 9.61
CA VAL A 537 -24.97 11.31 10.03
C VAL A 537 -25.07 11.16 11.55
N ARG A 538 -25.76 12.07 12.23
CA ARG A 538 -25.91 12.09 13.69
C ARG A 538 -24.53 12.08 14.35
N THR A 539 -23.71 13.06 14.02
CA THR A 539 -22.35 13.23 14.51
C THR A 539 -22.17 14.57 15.24
N THR A 540 -21.19 14.66 16.12
CA THR A 540 -20.78 15.92 16.76
C THR A 540 -19.26 16.00 16.88
N THR A 541 -18.71 17.21 16.83
CA THR A 541 -17.27 17.51 17.08
C THR A 541 -16.30 16.69 16.22
N HIS A 542 -16.61 16.45 14.94
CA HIS A 542 -15.69 15.75 14.03
C HIS A 542 -14.66 16.71 13.44
N THR A 543 -13.44 16.22 13.24
CA THR A 543 -12.37 16.94 12.52
C THR A 543 -11.91 16.11 11.32
N ILE A 544 -11.96 16.70 10.13
CA ILE A 544 -11.48 16.12 8.87
C ILE A 544 -10.35 17.02 8.37
N ILE A 545 -9.12 16.51 8.36
CA ILE A 545 -7.92 17.34 8.15
C ILE A 545 -6.83 16.65 7.31
N ASN A 546 -6.17 17.39 6.41
CA ASN A 546 -5.00 16.90 5.67
C ASN A 546 -5.24 15.62 4.85
N ASN A 547 -6.48 15.31 4.50
CA ASN A 547 -6.78 14.14 3.68
C ASN A 547 -6.71 14.49 2.20
N VAL A 548 -6.36 13.50 1.38
CA VAL A 548 -6.57 13.52 -0.07
C VAL A 548 -7.80 12.67 -0.36
N ILE A 549 -8.82 13.25 -1.00
CA ILE A 549 -10.14 12.63 -1.16
C ILE A 549 -10.57 12.73 -2.64
N ASN A 550 -10.84 11.58 -3.27
CA ASN A 550 -11.38 11.54 -4.64
C ASN A 550 -12.91 11.42 -4.68
N GLY A 551 -13.53 11.05 -3.55
CA GLY A 551 -14.98 11.16 -3.36
C GLY A 551 -15.40 12.55 -2.88
N SER A 552 -16.52 12.61 -2.17
CA SER A 552 -17.08 13.86 -1.62
C SER A 552 -17.30 13.73 -0.11
N ILE A 553 -17.47 14.86 0.57
CA ILE A 553 -17.89 14.89 1.97
C ILE A 553 -19.38 15.30 2.04
N SER A 554 -20.19 14.49 2.73
CA SER A 554 -21.62 14.77 2.95
C SER A 554 -21.93 14.92 4.43
N ILE A 555 -22.43 16.09 4.82
CA ILE A 555 -22.76 16.45 6.21
C ILE A 555 -24.27 16.66 6.35
N SER A 556 -24.95 15.74 7.02
CA SER A 556 -26.40 15.82 7.22
C SER A 556 -26.83 16.92 8.21
N SER A 557 -28.12 17.27 8.20
CA SER A 557 -28.69 18.33 9.06
C SER A 557 -28.66 18.01 10.56
N ASN A 558 -28.46 16.74 10.90
CA ASN A 558 -28.31 16.27 12.26
C ASN A 558 -26.84 16.00 12.62
N ALA A 559 -25.87 16.43 11.82
CA ALA A 559 -24.48 16.54 12.25
C ALA A 559 -24.24 17.91 12.93
N GLN A 560 -23.21 18.01 13.77
CA GLN A 560 -22.88 19.23 14.53
C GLN A 560 -21.37 19.42 14.67
N ASN A 561 -20.93 20.67 14.79
CA ASN A 561 -19.56 21.07 15.14
C ASN A 561 -18.48 20.34 14.33
N THR A 562 -18.67 20.22 13.02
CA THR A 562 -17.69 19.55 12.14
C THR A 562 -16.72 20.57 11.58
N VAL A 563 -15.41 20.26 11.60
CA VAL A 563 -14.36 21.09 11.01
C VAL A 563 -13.71 20.33 9.86
N ILE A 564 -13.69 20.92 8.68
CA ILE A 564 -13.06 20.41 7.46
C ILE A 564 -11.99 21.41 7.05
N ARG A 565 -10.71 21.05 7.15
CA ARG A 565 -9.60 21.97 6.81
C ARG A 565 -8.36 21.30 6.24
N ASN A 566 -7.62 22.01 5.40
CA ASN A 566 -6.38 21.53 4.78
C ASN A 566 -6.54 20.21 3.99
N ASN A 567 -7.75 19.87 3.52
CA ASN A 567 -7.95 18.68 2.69
C ASN A 567 -7.80 19.04 1.22
N THR A 568 -7.36 18.08 0.41
CA THR A 568 -7.47 18.11 -1.05
C THR A 568 -8.64 17.23 -1.45
N ILE A 569 -9.69 17.80 -2.03
CA ILE A 569 -10.90 17.09 -2.45
C ILE A 569 -11.13 17.37 -3.93
N VAL A 570 -10.91 16.36 -4.76
CA VAL A 570 -11.14 16.43 -6.22
C VAL A 570 -12.15 15.36 -6.58
N THR A 571 -13.36 15.78 -6.96
CA THR A 571 -14.48 14.85 -7.11
C THR A 571 -15.19 14.97 -8.45
N SER A 572 -15.83 13.88 -8.86
CA SER A 572 -16.86 13.88 -9.90
C SER A 572 -18.27 14.10 -9.34
N SER A 573 -18.46 14.18 -8.02
CA SER A 573 -19.75 14.55 -7.44
C SER A 573 -20.15 15.98 -7.83
N GLN A 574 -21.42 16.36 -7.63
CA GLN A 574 -21.85 17.72 -7.97
C GLN A 574 -21.09 18.80 -7.19
N TYR A 575 -20.84 18.53 -5.91
CA TYR A 575 -20.09 19.38 -5.00
C TYR A 575 -19.01 18.54 -4.31
N ALA A 576 -17.87 19.17 -3.98
CA ALA A 576 -16.82 18.54 -3.17
C ALA A 576 -17.31 18.30 -1.74
N VAL A 577 -18.09 19.26 -1.21
CA VAL A 577 -18.68 19.18 0.13
C VAL A 577 -20.15 19.60 0.09
N THR A 578 -21.03 18.78 0.67
CA THR A 578 -22.43 19.15 0.92
C THR A 578 -22.66 19.32 2.42
N VAL A 579 -23.25 20.46 2.79
CA VAL A 579 -23.44 20.86 4.18
C VAL A 579 -24.92 21.15 4.44
N ALA A 580 -25.49 20.47 5.42
CA ALA A 580 -26.82 20.77 5.94
C ALA A 580 -26.79 21.17 7.44
N SER A 581 -25.61 21.30 8.03
CA SER A 581 -25.42 21.69 9.44
C SER A 581 -24.77 23.07 9.57
N ALA A 582 -25.49 23.99 10.22
CA ALA A 582 -25.07 25.38 10.46
C ALA A 582 -23.78 25.53 11.26
N SER A 583 -23.41 24.53 12.05
CA SER A 583 -22.21 24.56 12.91
C SER A 583 -20.95 24.01 12.24
N THR A 584 -21.01 23.76 10.93
CA THR A 584 -19.88 23.22 10.15
C THR A 584 -18.95 24.35 9.72
N GLN A 585 -17.65 24.09 9.75
CA GLN A 585 -16.62 24.96 9.20
C GLN A 585 -15.90 24.22 8.07
N VAL A 586 -15.86 24.82 6.88
CA VAL A 586 -15.13 24.35 5.70
C VAL A 586 -14.13 25.44 5.33
N VAL A 587 -12.88 25.27 5.76
CA VAL A 587 -11.86 26.34 5.68
C VAL A 587 -10.52 25.83 5.19
N ASP A 588 -9.79 26.64 4.41
CA ASP A 588 -8.41 26.35 4.01
C ASP A 588 -8.25 24.99 3.29
N ASN A 589 -9.22 24.57 2.47
CA ASN A 589 -9.15 23.34 1.68
C ASN A 589 -8.87 23.64 0.20
N TYR A 590 -8.32 22.65 -0.51
CA TYR A 590 -8.30 22.59 -1.96
C TYR A 590 -9.50 21.78 -2.44
N LEU A 591 -10.48 22.42 -3.09
CA LEU A 591 -11.78 21.83 -3.44
C LEU A 591 -12.05 22.00 -4.95
N MET A 592 -12.27 20.88 -5.64
CA MET A 592 -12.66 20.85 -7.05
C MET A 592 -13.79 19.85 -7.28
N SER A 593 -14.83 20.28 -7.99
CA SER A 593 -15.88 19.42 -8.54
C SER A 593 -15.80 19.46 -10.06
N ASN A 594 -15.20 18.43 -10.66
CA ASN A 594 -14.89 18.42 -12.09
C ASN A 594 -16.16 18.35 -12.95
N ASN A 595 -17.21 17.65 -12.47
CA ASN A 595 -18.45 17.51 -13.23
C ASN A 595 -19.24 18.82 -13.37
N ASN A 596 -19.07 19.77 -12.44
CA ASN A 596 -19.77 21.06 -12.49
C ASN A 596 -18.83 22.25 -12.59
N ARG A 597 -17.52 22.01 -12.76
CA ARG A 597 -16.50 23.05 -12.88
C ARG A 597 -16.52 24.03 -11.70
N LEU A 598 -16.80 23.52 -10.49
CA LEU A 598 -16.84 24.35 -9.28
C LEU A 598 -15.51 24.27 -8.54
N LEU A 599 -15.01 25.41 -8.12
CA LEU A 599 -13.71 25.56 -7.45
C LEU A 599 -13.85 26.23 -6.08
N GLY A 600 -12.96 25.89 -5.16
CA GLY A 600 -12.85 26.55 -3.87
C GLY A 600 -14.18 26.60 -3.11
N ASN A 601 -14.55 27.79 -2.63
CA ASN A 601 -15.80 28.00 -1.90
C ASN A 601 -17.05 27.63 -2.74
N TYR A 602 -17.03 27.78 -4.06
CA TYR A 602 -18.15 27.44 -4.93
C TYR A 602 -18.38 25.93 -5.05
N ALA A 603 -17.36 25.12 -4.74
CA ALA A 603 -17.47 23.67 -4.69
C ALA A 603 -18.19 23.16 -3.42
N VAL A 604 -18.69 24.06 -2.56
CA VAL A 604 -19.44 23.74 -1.34
C VAL A 604 -20.92 24.10 -1.51
N SER A 605 -21.81 23.14 -1.27
CA SER A 605 -23.26 23.38 -1.20
C SER A 605 -23.73 23.46 0.25
N ASP A 606 -23.96 24.68 0.76
CA ASP A 606 -24.54 24.89 2.09
C ASP A 606 -26.06 25.13 2.06
N THR A 607 -26.81 24.10 2.42
CA THR A 607 -28.27 24.16 2.60
C THR A 607 -28.68 24.69 3.98
N SER A 608 -27.77 24.73 4.95
CA SER A 608 -28.04 25.33 6.26
C SER A 608 -28.01 26.86 6.24
N ARG A 609 -27.34 27.44 5.23
CA ARG A 609 -27.18 28.89 5.02
C ARG A 609 -26.48 29.62 6.17
N ALA A 610 -25.73 28.88 6.98
CA ALA A 610 -25.12 29.38 8.20
C ALA A 610 -23.76 28.73 8.50
N ALA A 611 -23.31 27.77 7.68
CA ALA A 611 -21.98 27.19 7.83
C ALA A 611 -20.90 28.25 7.53
N THR A 612 -19.72 28.10 8.12
CA THR A 612 -18.57 28.95 7.80
C THR A 612 -17.82 28.35 6.62
N ILE A 613 -17.74 29.08 5.51
CA ILE A 613 -17.04 28.68 4.28
C ILE A 613 -16.09 29.81 3.91
N LEU A 614 -14.78 29.57 4.01
CA LEU A 614 -13.77 30.62 3.86
C LEU A 614 -12.45 30.02 3.35
N ASN A 615 -11.69 30.77 2.56
CA ASN A 615 -10.33 30.42 2.13
C ASN A 615 -10.19 29.02 1.50
N ASN A 616 -11.22 28.47 0.86
CA ASN A 616 -11.05 27.25 0.09
C ASN A 616 -10.64 27.62 -1.33
N GLY A 617 -9.48 27.12 -1.75
CA GLY A 617 -8.97 27.23 -3.11
C GLY A 617 -9.22 25.96 -3.92
N PRO A 618 -8.67 25.85 -5.13
CA PRO A 618 -8.01 26.95 -5.82
C PRO A 618 -9.04 28.01 -6.22
N SER A 619 -8.60 29.25 -6.41
CA SER A 619 -9.41 30.25 -7.12
C SER A 619 -9.26 30.09 -8.64
N GLU A 620 -10.19 30.64 -9.43
CA GLU A 620 -10.18 30.48 -10.89
C GLU A 620 -8.93 31.07 -11.55
N ASP A 621 -8.41 32.17 -11.02
CA ASP A 621 -7.18 32.83 -11.47
C ASP A 621 -5.95 31.92 -11.30
N GLU A 622 -5.85 31.18 -10.20
CA GLU A 622 -4.74 30.25 -9.93
C GLU A 622 -4.67 29.07 -10.94
N LEU A 623 -5.78 28.76 -11.61
CA LEU A 623 -5.87 27.65 -12.56
C LEU A 623 -5.93 28.09 -14.03
N THR A 624 -5.99 29.40 -14.31
CA THR A 624 -6.16 29.88 -15.68
C THR A 624 -4.81 30.06 -16.34
N HIS A 625 -4.60 29.36 -17.45
CA HIS A 625 -3.41 29.37 -18.27
C HIS A 625 -3.69 30.09 -19.58
N ILE A 626 -2.83 31.03 -19.94
CA ILE A 626 -2.90 31.75 -21.22
C ILE A 626 -1.67 31.35 -22.03
N THR A 627 -1.92 30.85 -23.22
CA THR A 627 -0.87 30.49 -24.17
C THR A 627 -1.05 31.28 -25.45
N ILE A 628 0.04 31.83 -25.95
CA ILE A 628 0.08 32.65 -27.15
C ILE A 628 0.98 31.96 -28.19
N GLY A 629 0.59 32.02 -29.46
CA GLY A 629 1.48 31.61 -30.55
C GLY A 629 2.69 32.54 -30.69
N ASP A 630 3.77 32.04 -31.29
CA ASP A 630 4.94 32.86 -31.60
C ASP A 630 4.52 34.10 -32.41
N ILE A 631 4.91 35.29 -31.94
CA ILE A 631 4.66 36.53 -32.65
C ILE A 631 5.86 36.82 -33.54
N THR A 632 5.73 36.48 -34.83
CA THR A 632 6.72 36.78 -35.87
C THR A 632 6.11 37.68 -36.93
N GLY A 633 6.86 38.66 -37.43
CA GLY A 633 6.35 39.51 -38.51
C GLY A 633 7.35 40.55 -39.02
N THR A 634 6.91 41.35 -39.98
CA THR A 634 7.63 42.51 -40.47
C THR A 634 6.95 43.77 -39.96
N VAL A 635 7.74 44.79 -39.60
CA VAL A 635 7.19 46.09 -39.19
C VAL A 635 6.22 46.67 -40.25
N GLY A 636 5.08 47.18 -39.78
CA GLY A 636 4.01 47.74 -40.60
C GLY A 636 3.05 46.71 -41.23
N ASP A 637 3.32 45.41 -41.15
CA ASP A 637 2.39 44.39 -41.64
C ASP A 637 1.27 44.14 -40.61
N SER A 638 0.09 43.75 -41.09
CA SER A 638 -0.99 43.25 -40.23
C SER A 638 -0.76 41.77 -39.92
N ILE A 639 -0.78 41.42 -38.64
CA ILE A 639 -0.68 40.03 -38.15
C ILE A 639 -1.91 39.69 -37.31
N SER A 640 -2.28 38.40 -37.31
CA SER A 640 -3.33 37.85 -36.45
C SER A 640 -2.68 36.94 -35.41
N VAL A 641 -2.78 37.30 -34.14
CA VAL A 641 -2.17 36.55 -33.04
C VAL A 641 -3.22 35.69 -32.36
N ALA A 642 -3.06 34.37 -32.46
CA ALA A 642 -3.93 33.41 -31.80
C ALA A 642 -3.55 33.24 -30.32
N ILE A 643 -4.55 33.31 -29.46
CA ILE A 643 -4.43 33.19 -28.02
C ILE A 643 -5.38 32.11 -27.53
N ASP A 644 -4.86 31.16 -26.78
CA ASP A 644 -5.61 30.13 -26.09
C ASP A 644 -5.69 30.49 -24.59
N VAL A 645 -6.91 30.49 -24.04
CA VAL A 645 -7.20 30.71 -22.62
C VAL A 645 -7.89 29.48 -22.06
N THR A 646 -7.17 28.73 -21.24
CA THR A 646 -7.63 27.46 -20.67
C THR A 646 -7.54 27.48 -19.15
N ASN A 647 -8.21 26.56 -18.49
CA ASN A 647 -7.97 26.22 -17.10
C ASN A 647 -7.92 24.70 -16.93
N ASP A 648 -7.46 24.21 -15.78
CA ASP A 648 -7.36 22.77 -15.48
C ASP A 648 -8.71 22.01 -15.54
N ILE A 649 -9.83 22.75 -15.67
CA ILE A 649 -11.19 22.23 -15.81
C ILE A 649 -11.80 22.44 -17.21
N GLY A 650 -11.06 23.00 -18.19
CA GLY A 650 -11.47 23.16 -19.58
C GLY A 650 -11.17 24.54 -20.20
N ARG A 651 -11.79 24.86 -21.35
CA ARG A 651 -11.64 26.16 -22.02
C ARG A 651 -12.45 27.26 -21.32
N SER A 652 -11.91 28.47 -21.25
CA SER A 652 -12.64 29.64 -20.74
C SER A 652 -13.67 30.10 -21.77
N THR A 653 -14.90 30.45 -21.35
CA THR A 653 -15.95 30.85 -22.30
C THR A 653 -16.24 32.34 -22.31
N ASP A 654 -15.50 33.13 -21.54
CA ASP A 654 -15.67 34.57 -21.41
C ASP A 654 -14.35 35.32 -21.13
N GLY A 655 -14.42 36.65 -21.17
CA GLY A 655 -13.31 37.56 -20.95
C GLY A 655 -12.79 38.22 -22.22
N THR A 656 -11.76 39.04 -22.07
CA THR A 656 -11.18 39.88 -23.11
C THR A 656 -9.66 39.86 -22.96
N VAL A 657 -8.95 39.90 -24.08
CA VAL A 657 -7.49 39.98 -24.12
C VAL A 657 -7.03 41.26 -24.81
N TYR A 658 -5.88 41.79 -24.38
CA TYR A 658 -5.21 42.96 -25.00
C TYR A 658 -3.71 42.94 -24.71
N PHE A 659 -2.93 43.70 -25.49
CA PHE A 659 -1.48 43.85 -25.28
C PHE A 659 -1.12 45.11 -24.49
N MET A 660 -0.03 45.03 -23.74
CA MET A 660 0.68 46.17 -23.18
C MET A 660 2.11 46.21 -23.74
N VAL A 661 2.57 47.39 -24.16
CA VAL A 661 3.93 47.64 -24.63
C VAL A 661 4.59 48.60 -23.64
N ASN A 662 5.67 48.18 -22.99
CA ASN A 662 6.38 48.97 -21.95
C ASN A 662 5.42 49.55 -20.89
N ASP A 663 4.55 48.71 -20.33
CA ASP A 663 3.50 49.06 -19.35
C ASP A 663 2.38 49.99 -19.85
N GLU A 664 2.34 50.36 -21.13
CA GLU A 664 1.26 51.14 -21.74
C GLU A 664 0.35 50.26 -22.60
N VAL A 665 -0.96 50.51 -22.54
CA VAL A 665 -1.95 49.74 -23.31
C VAL A 665 -1.78 50.01 -24.81
N LEU A 666 -1.74 48.95 -25.61
CA LEU A 666 -1.66 49.07 -27.06
C LEU A 666 -2.99 49.60 -27.63
N VAL A 667 -2.89 50.70 -28.39
CA VAL A 667 -4.02 51.36 -29.05
C VAL A 667 -3.82 51.42 -30.56
N ASP A 668 -4.91 51.54 -31.30
CA ASP A 668 -4.90 51.81 -32.74
C ASP A 668 -4.60 53.29 -33.06
N GLU A 669 -4.58 53.63 -34.36
CA GLU A 669 -4.31 55.00 -34.86
C GLU A 669 -5.29 56.05 -34.33
N ASP A 670 -6.51 55.65 -33.96
CA ASP A 670 -7.56 56.52 -33.40
C ASP A 670 -7.46 56.63 -31.86
N GLY A 671 -6.51 55.92 -31.23
CA GLY A 671 -6.32 55.88 -29.79
C GLY A 671 -7.28 54.91 -29.07
N THR A 672 -7.92 53.99 -29.79
CA THR A 672 -8.81 52.96 -29.23
C THR A 672 -8.01 51.73 -28.83
N VAL A 673 -8.30 51.13 -27.68
CA VAL A 673 -7.61 49.91 -27.21
C VAL A 673 -7.91 48.73 -28.13
N ILE A 674 -6.85 48.06 -28.59
CA ILE A 674 -6.97 46.84 -29.41
C ILE A 674 -7.29 45.67 -28.48
N THR A 675 -8.49 45.10 -28.61
CA THR A 675 -8.98 44.02 -27.76
C THR A 675 -9.60 42.88 -28.57
N ALA A 676 -9.59 41.66 -28.02
CA ALA A 676 -10.33 40.53 -28.56
C ALA A 676 -11.10 39.79 -27.47
N THR A 677 -12.33 39.39 -27.75
CA THR A 677 -13.16 38.63 -26.82
C THR A 677 -12.76 37.16 -26.86
N VAL A 678 -12.64 36.53 -25.69
CA VAL A 678 -12.40 35.10 -25.58
C VAL A 678 -13.71 34.35 -25.79
N SER A 679 -13.71 33.39 -26.72
CA SER A 679 -14.83 32.49 -27.00
C SER A 679 -14.30 31.07 -27.19
N ASP A 680 -14.90 30.11 -26.48
CA ASP A 680 -14.44 28.71 -26.45
C ASP A 680 -12.92 28.58 -26.25
N GLY A 681 -12.40 29.35 -25.30
CA GLY A 681 -11.00 29.37 -24.90
C GLY A 681 -10.06 29.92 -25.96
N GLN A 682 -10.56 30.64 -26.96
CA GLN A 682 -9.76 31.22 -28.02
C GLN A 682 -10.08 32.70 -28.21
N ALA A 683 -9.06 33.48 -28.52
CA ALA A 683 -9.16 34.85 -28.99
C ALA A 683 -8.13 35.06 -30.12
N VAL A 684 -8.44 35.98 -31.03
CA VAL A 684 -7.52 36.41 -32.09
C VAL A 684 -7.41 37.92 -32.02
N LEU A 685 -6.20 38.41 -31.79
CA LEU A 685 -5.88 39.84 -31.85
C LEU A 685 -5.28 40.17 -33.20
N ASP A 686 -5.94 41.03 -33.96
CA ASP A 686 -5.40 41.61 -35.19
C ASP A 686 -4.65 42.89 -34.85
N VAL A 687 -3.37 42.96 -35.20
CA VAL A 687 -2.49 44.09 -34.88
C VAL A 687 -1.62 44.44 -36.08
N VAL A 688 -1.44 45.74 -36.33
CA VAL A 688 -0.42 46.24 -37.24
C VAL A 688 0.88 46.34 -36.47
N VAL A 689 1.94 45.64 -36.91
CA VAL A 689 3.23 45.57 -36.20
C VAL A 689 3.83 46.98 -36.09
N PRO A 690 3.88 47.58 -34.89
CA PRO A 690 4.33 48.95 -34.73
C PRO A 690 5.87 49.03 -34.75
N SER A 691 6.40 50.19 -35.13
CA SER A 691 7.85 50.41 -35.24
C SER A 691 8.59 50.29 -33.90
N GLU A 692 7.87 50.53 -32.81
CA GLU A 692 8.29 50.45 -31.43
C GLU A 692 8.74 49.03 -31.05
N TRP A 693 8.21 48.01 -31.73
CA TRP A 693 8.59 46.61 -31.49
C TRP A 693 9.99 46.26 -32.01
N LEU A 694 10.60 47.13 -32.83
CA LEU A 694 12.00 46.97 -33.27
C LEU A 694 13.02 47.40 -32.21
N ARG A 695 12.58 48.03 -31.12
CA ARG A 695 13.48 48.49 -30.06
C ARG A 695 13.99 47.30 -29.25
N SER A 696 15.29 47.30 -28.96
CA SER A 696 15.93 46.23 -28.18
C SER A 696 15.49 46.19 -26.70
N ASP A 697 14.90 47.27 -26.20
CA ASP A 697 14.40 47.42 -24.82
C ASP A 697 12.88 47.26 -24.71
N MET A 698 12.22 46.78 -25.77
CA MET A 698 10.77 46.61 -25.78
C MET A 698 10.33 45.42 -24.92
N GLU A 699 9.36 45.65 -24.04
CA GLU A 699 8.66 44.62 -23.27
C GLU A 699 7.20 44.54 -23.73
N LEU A 700 6.78 43.36 -24.21
CA LEU A 700 5.39 43.08 -24.56
C LEU A 700 4.77 42.17 -23.51
N ALA A 701 3.58 42.50 -23.05
CA ALA A 701 2.78 41.64 -22.18
C ALA A 701 1.37 41.44 -22.75
N LEU A 702 0.84 40.23 -22.61
CA LEU A 702 -0.55 39.90 -22.90
C LEU A 702 -1.34 39.95 -21.60
N VAL A 703 -2.48 40.63 -21.61
CA VAL A 703 -3.39 40.69 -20.47
C VAL A 703 -4.72 40.04 -20.84
N TYR A 704 -5.15 39.07 -20.04
CA TYR A 704 -6.52 38.57 -20.02
C TYR A 704 -7.28 39.21 -18.86
N VAL A 705 -8.51 39.64 -19.12
CA VAL A 705 -9.41 40.18 -18.09
C VAL A 705 -10.79 39.56 -18.24
N ASN A 706 -11.39 39.20 -17.12
CA ASN A 706 -12.81 38.88 -17.03
C ASN A 706 -13.45 39.71 -15.90
N PRO A 707 -14.75 39.59 -15.63
CA PRO A 707 -15.40 40.38 -14.57
C PRO A 707 -14.85 40.17 -13.15
N ASN A 708 -14.09 39.09 -12.91
CA ASN A 708 -13.65 38.65 -11.59
C ASN A 708 -12.15 38.91 -11.34
N TYR A 709 -11.29 38.75 -12.34
CA TYR A 709 -9.82 38.86 -12.20
C TYR A 709 -9.12 39.18 -13.54
N ASN A 710 -7.82 39.42 -13.48
CA ASN A 710 -6.93 39.56 -14.63
C ASN A 710 -5.66 38.71 -14.47
N ILE A 711 -5.06 38.35 -15.60
CA ILE A 711 -3.79 37.62 -15.67
C ILE A 711 -2.93 38.29 -16.73
N THR A 712 -1.65 38.48 -16.43
CA THR A 712 -0.66 39.12 -17.31
C THR A 712 0.49 38.16 -17.55
N GLU A 713 0.83 37.94 -18.81
CA GLU A 713 1.96 37.10 -19.24
C GLU A 713 2.91 37.88 -20.13
N ASN A 714 4.22 37.72 -19.91
CA ASN A 714 5.23 38.34 -20.76
C ASN A 714 5.34 37.59 -22.09
N VAL A 715 5.43 38.34 -23.18
CA VAL A 715 5.44 37.82 -24.54
C VAL A 715 6.76 38.14 -25.21
N VAL A 716 7.34 37.13 -25.83
CA VAL A 716 8.51 37.29 -26.70
C VAL A 716 8.01 37.54 -28.12
N VAL A 717 8.58 38.55 -28.78
CA VAL A 717 8.33 38.83 -30.19
C VAL A 717 9.61 38.71 -31.00
N ASP A 718 9.48 38.33 -32.26
CA ASP A 718 10.56 38.36 -33.25
C ASP A 718 10.11 39.14 -34.49
N ILE A 719 10.46 40.42 -34.53
CA ILE A 719 10.05 41.33 -35.59
C ILE A 719 11.25 41.73 -36.45
N SER A 720 11.05 41.64 -37.75
CA SER A 720 12.02 42.06 -38.76
C SER A 720 11.66 43.44 -39.34
N LYS A 721 12.69 44.15 -39.81
CA LYS A 721 12.47 45.32 -40.66
C LYS A 721 12.06 44.87 -42.08
N ARG A 722 11.40 45.77 -42.80
CA ARG A 722 11.07 45.59 -44.22
C ARG A 722 12.35 45.63 -45.07
N THR A 723 12.30 45.11 -46.30
CA THR A 723 13.39 45.25 -47.26
C THR A 723 12.98 46.19 -48.38
N ALA A 724 13.80 47.17 -48.71
CA ALA A 724 13.57 48.07 -49.84
C ALA A 724 14.48 47.69 -51.02
N THR A 725 13.99 47.92 -52.23
CA THR A 725 14.80 47.88 -53.45
C THR A 725 15.23 49.30 -53.79
N VAL A 726 16.53 49.49 -54.02
CA VAL A 726 17.10 50.77 -54.44
C VAL A 726 17.59 50.64 -55.88
N GLU A 727 17.05 51.46 -56.77
CA GLU A 727 17.41 51.52 -58.19
C GLU A 727 18.00 52.90 -58.49
N ILE A 728 19.22 52.97 -59.05
CA ILE A 728 19.77 54.25 -59.54
C ILE A 728 19.17 54.51 -60.91
N ILE A 729 18.45 55.63 -61.04
CA ILE A 729 17.73 56.02 -62.27
C ILE A 729 18.33 57.26 -62.93
N SER A 730 19.50 57.72 -62.45
CA SER A 730 20.25 58.81 -63.06
C SER A 730 20.55 58.51 -64.54
N GLU A 731 20.43 59.52 -65.39
CA GLU A 731 21.00 59.47 -66.74
C GLU A 731 22.51 59.70 -66.62
N LEU A 732 23.29 58.62 -66.74
CA LEU A 732 24.75 58.63 -66.58
C LEU A 732 25.44 58.69 -67.93
N ASP A 733 25.61 59.89 -68.47
CA ASP A 733 26.46 60.15 -69.63
C ASP A 733 27.96 60.13 -69.23
N LEU A 734 28.87 60.31 -70.19
CA LEU A 734 30.31 60.46 -69.92
C LEU A 734 30.54 61.78 -69.16
N VAL A 735 31.02 61.70 -67.91
CA VAL A 735 31.16 62.87 -67.02
C VAL A 735 32.63 63.25 -66.85
N GLY A 736 32.94 64.55 -66.89
CA GLY A 736 34.27 65.09 -66.61
C GLY A 736 34.45 65.61 -65.18
N PRO A 737 35.70 65.77 -64.69
CA PRO A 737 35.96 66.51 -63.46
C PRO A 737 35.43 67.95 -63.55
N GLY A 738 34.72 68.40 -62.52
CA GLY A 738 34.11 69.73 -62.43
C GLY A 738 32.66 69.81 -62.93
N ASP A 739 32.14 68.75 -63.58
CA ASP A 739 30.75 68.72 -64.04
C ASP A 739 29.76 68.56 -62.88
N THR A 740 28.63 69.25 -62.96
CA THR A 740 27.48 69.03 -62.08
C THR A 740 26.54 68.02 -62.72
N ILE A 741 26.26 66.94 -62.00
CA ILE A 741 25.36 65.86 -62.41
C ILE A 741 24.22 65.69 -61.40
N THR A 742 23.06 65.27 -61.91
CA THR A 742 21.89 64.91 -61.09
C THR A 742 21.90 63.42 -60.81
N LEU A 743 22.14 63.05 -59.56
CA LEU A 743 22.03 61.66 -59.10
C LEU A 743 20.63 61.40 -58.55
N GLN A 744 19.94 60.40 -59.09
CA GLN A 744 18.61 60.00 -58.65
C GLN A 744 18.57 58.51 -58.31
N ALA A 745 17.97 58.20 -57.17
CA ALA A 745 17.66 56.84 -56.76
C ALA A 745 16.17 56.70 -56.52
N ARG A 746 15.57 55.63 -57.05
CA ARG A 746 14.20 55.20 -56.78
C ARG A 746 14.23 54.12 -55.70
N ILE A 747 13.41 54.29 -54.67
CA ILE A 747 13.27 53.37 -53.56
C ILE A 747 11.87 52.77 -53.63
N THR A 748 11.79 51.45 -53.73
CA THR A 748 10.52 50.72 -53.77
C THR A 748 10.46 49.61 -52.73
N ASP A 749 9.25 49.30 -52.26
CA ASP A 749 8.93 48.11 -51.48
C ASP A 749 7.83 47.36 -52.23
N ASN A 750 8.12 46.14 -52.71
CA ASN A 750 7.21 45.37 -53.56
C ASN A 750 6.61 46.21 -54.72
N GLU A 751 7.45 46.96 -55.43
CA GLU A 751 7.11 47.86 -56.55
C GLU A 751 6.37 49.16 -56.17
N GLU A 752 5.95 49.33 -54.92
CA GLU A 752 5.36 50.58 -54.43
C GLU A 752 6.44 51.57 -53.96
N LEU A 753 6.23 52.87 -54.21
CA LEU A 753 7.20 53.92 -53.88
C LEU A 753 7.31 54.11 -52.37
N VAL A 754 8.53 54.04 -51.82
CA VAL A 754 8.78 54.29 -50.39
C VAL A 754 8.80 55.79 -50.15
N GLY A 755 7.76 56.32 -49.52
CA GLY A 755 7.54 57.77 -49.43
C GLY A 755 8.50 58.57 -48.51
N ASN A 756 9.38 57.91 -47.75
CA ASN A 756 10.30 58.57 -46.81
C ASN A 756 11.58 57.77 -46.54
N GLY A 757 12.53 58.40 -45.84
CA GLY A 757 13.86 57.83 -45.53
C GLY A 757 14.97 58.67 -46.14
N ARG A 758 16.20 58.17 -46.11
CA ARG A 758 17.37 58.93 -46.58
C ARG A 758 18.25 58.09 -47.47
N VAL A 759 18.87 58.74 -48.45
CA VAL A 759 19.87 58.12 -49.31
C VAL A 759 21.20 58.86 -49.20
N VAL A 760 22.28 58.10 -49.15
CA VAL A 760 23.65 58.58 -49.31
C VAL A 760 24.23 57.96 -50.58
N PHE A 761 24.67 58.81 -51.51
CA PHE A 761 25.39 58.36 -52.69
C PHE A 761 26.88 58.16 -52.38
N LYS A 762 27.51 57.18 -53.01
CA LYS A 762 28.91 56.83 -52.81
C LYS A 762 29.61 56.50 -54.13
N LEU A 763 30.92 56.74 -54.19
CA LEU A 763 31.78 56.27 -55.26
C LEU A 763 32.83 55.31 -54.68
N ASN A 764 32.87 54.06 -55.19
CA ASN A 764 33.74 52.98 -54.71
C ASN A 764 33.71 52.83 -53.17
N GLY A 765 32.51 52.88 -52.56
CA GLY A 765 32.32 52.77 -51.11
C GLY A 765 32.49 54.06 -50.31
N ILE A 766 33.01 55.15 -50.90
CA ILE A 766 33.25 56.44 -50.23
C ILE A 766 32.02 57.35 -50.43
N SER A 767 31.41 57.79 -49.32
CA SER A 767 30.28 58.72 -49.36
C SER A 767 30.64 60.05 -50.01
N LEU A 768 29.74 60.55 -50.86
CA LEU A 768 29.87 61.88 -51.44
C LEU A 768 29.67 62.95 -50.38
N ASP A 769 30.53 63.97 -50.41
CA ASP A 769 30.62 65.04 -49.44
C ASP A 769 30.86 66.40 -50.10
N ASP A 770 30.47 67.46 -49.40
CA ASP A 770 30.68 68.85 -49.83
C ASP A 770 32.15 69.30 -49.67
N GLU A 771 32.43 70.57 -50.00
CA GLU A 771 33.78 71.15 -49.87
C GLU A 771 34.29 71.21 -48.42
N ASP A 772 33.40 71.11 -47.43
CA ASP A 772 33.70 71.10 -46.00
C ASP A 772 33.77 69.65 -45.42
N ASN A 773 33.68 68.61 -46.26
CA ASN A 773 33.62 67.19 -45.94
C ASN A 773 32.36 66.74 -45.16
N ASN A 774 31.23 67.46 -45.28
CA ASN A 774 29.96 66.96 -44.78
C ASN A 774 29.32 66.03 -45.82
N ILE A 775 28.88 64.84 -45.39
CA ILE A 775 28.26 63.85 -46.28
C ILE A 775 26.91 64.38 -46.79
N TYR A 776 26.69 64.26 -48.10
CA TYR A 776 25.37 64.49 -48.69
C TYR A 776 24.41 63.36 -48.27
N CYS A 777 23.40 63.74 -47.49
CA CYS A 777 22.32 62.87 -47.07
C CYS A 777 21.01 63.49 -47.57
N VAL A 778 20.40 62.88 -48.57
CA VAL A 778 19.21 63.41 -49.25
C VAL A 778 17.97 62.66 -48.78
N ASP A 779 16.90 63.39 -48.49
CA ASP A 779 15.62 62.77 -48.12
C ASP A 779 14.96 62.15 -49.36
N VAL A 780 14.30 61.02 -49.15
CA VAL A 780 13.43 60.40 -50.15
C VAL A 780 12.09 61.12 -50.11
N VAL A 781 11.67 61.67 -51.24
CA VAL A 781 10.37 62.33 -51.41
C VAL A 781 9.63 61.64 -52.54
N GLU A 782 8.43 61.13 -52.26
CA GLU A 782 7.62 60.37 -53.23
C GLU A 782 8.40 59.22 -53.90
N GLY A 783 9.23 58.50 -53.13
CA GLY A 783 10.02 57.36 -53.62
C GLY A 783 11.30 57.71 -54.36
N ILE A 784 11.63 58.99 -54.53
CA ILE A 784 12.84 59.44 -55.23
C ILE A 784 13.75 60.23 -54.30
N ALA A 785 15.02 59.86 -54.23
CA ALA A 785 16.09 60.68 -53.67
C ALA A 785 16.87 61.35 -54.80
N THR A 786 17.03 62.67 -54.75
CA THR A 786 17.75 63.45 -55.78
C THR A 786 18.87 64.26 -55.15
N LEU A 787 20.09 64.16 -55.70
CA LEU A 787 21.26 64.93 -55.33
C LEU A 787 21.86 65.62 -56.57
N GLU A 788 22.03 66.93 -56.50
CA GLU A 788 22.90 67.66 -57.43
C GLU A 788 24.33 67.58 -56.90
N TYR A 789 25.23 66.93 -57.66
CA TYR A 789 26.61 66.69 -57.24
C TYR A 789 27.59 67.22 -58.28
N THR A 790 28.55 68.02 -57.83
CA THR A 790 29.69 68.44 -58.66
C THR A 790 30.85 67.48 -58.47
N VAL A 791 31.26 66.83 -59.56
CA VAL A 791 32.39 65.89 -59.57
C VAL A 791 33.67 66.65 -59.20
N LYS A 792 34.35 66.23 -58.12
CA LYS A 792 35.55 66.91 -57.63
C LYS A 792 36.65 66.96 -58.71
N ASP A 793 37.25 68.13 -58.94
CA ASP A 793 38.37 68.31 -59.88
C ASP A 793 39.57 67.38 -59.64
N SER A 794 39.70 66.88 -58.41
CA SER A 794 40.78 65.98 -57.98
C SER A 794 40.49 64.50 -58.19
N ILE A 795 39.32 64.14 -58.73
CA ILE A 795 38.96 62.74 -58.99
C ILE A 795 39.85 62.15 -60.09
N ILE A 796 40.15 60.86 -59.99
CA ILE A 796 40.93 60.14 -60.99
C ILE A 796 39.99 59.73 -62.13
N LEU A 797 40.46 59.69 -63.38
CA LEU A 797 39.63 59.20 -64.49
C LEU A 797 39.50 57.67 -64.41
N GLY A 798 38.30 57.16 -64.70
CA GLY A 798 38.02 55.72 -64.75
C GLY A 798 36.56 55.39 -64.37
N ASP A 799 36.31 54.09 -64.26
CA ASP A 799 35.03 53.56 -63.83
C ASP A 799 34.95 53.53 -62.31
N TYR A 800 33.88 54.12 -61.78
CA TYR A 800 33.54 54.13 -60.37
C TYR A 800 32.25 53.35 -60.15
N GLU A 801 32.22 52.52 -59.12
CA GLU A 801 30.97 51.95 -58.61
C GLU A 801 30.21 53.06 -57.89
N LEU A 802 29.13 53.54 -58.52
CA LEU A 802 28.20 54.47 -57.92
C LEU A 802 27.17 53.67 -57.11
N GLU A 803 27.12 53.90 -55.81
CA GLU A 803 26.15 53.27 -54.91
C GLU A 803 25.17 54.31 -54.37
N ALA A 804 23.90 53.94 -54.24
CA ALA A 804 22.89 54.66 -53.50
C ALA A 804 22.50 53.83 -52.28
N VAL A 805 22.87 54.29 -51.09
CA VAL A 805 22.61 53.58 -49.83
C VAL A 805 21.39 54.20 -49.15
N PHE A 806 20.31 53.44 -49.06
CA PHE A 806 19.07 53.82 -48.40
C PHE A 806 19.05 53.39 -46.93
N GLU A 807 18.57 54.29 -46.07
CA GLU A 807 18.36 54.05 -44.65
C GLU A 807 17.00 54.60 -44.20
N ASN A 808 16.28 53.80 -43.42
CA ASN A 808 14.98 54.15 -42.83
C ASN A 808 14.79 53.36 -41.53
N GLN A 809 13.99 53.88 -40.61
CA GLN A 809 13.69 53.20 -39.35
C GLN A 809 12.93 51.87 -39.54
N LEU A 810 12.08 51.77 -40.57
CA LEU A 810 11.25 50.62 -40.89
C LEU A 810 11.91 49.61 -41.83
N TYR A 811 13.00 50.01 -42.52
CA TYR A 811 13.64 49.18 -43.53
C TYR A 811 15.06 48.78 -43.15
N GLU A 812 15.46 47.59 -43.56
CA GLU A 812 16.86 47.20 -43.60
C GLU A 812 17.65 48.15 -44.51
N ARG A 813 18.89 48.40 -44.11
CA ARG A 813 19.80 49.23 -44.92
C ARG A 813 19.97 48.57 -46.29
N SER A 814 19.53 49.26 -47.32
CA SER A 814 19.44 48.73 -48.69
C SER A 814 20.38 49.52 -49.61
N THR A 815 20.96 48.88 -50.62
CA THR A 815 21.91 49.54 -51.53
C THR A 815 21.64 49.12 -52.97
N GLY A 816 21.61 50.09 -53.87
CA GLY A 816 21.63 49.87 -55.32
C GLY A 816 22.96 50.37 -55.88
N SER A 817 23.52 49.70 -56.87
CA SER A 817 24.76 50.13 -57.51
C SER A 817 24.69 50.10 -59.03
N THR A 818 25.48 50.97 -59.65
CA THR A 818 25.71 51.05 -61.10
C THR A 818 27.13 51.55 -61.34
N THR A 819 27.53 51.69 -62.60
CA THR A 819 28.84 52.25 -62.97
C THR A 819 28.69 53.71 -63.40
N LEU A 820 29.49 54.59 -62.81
CA LEU A 820 29.73 55.96 -63.27
C LEU A 820 31.11 56.01 -63.92
N THR A 821 31.17 56.35 -65.21
CA THR A 821 32.43 56.51 -65.93
C THR A 821 32.82 57.98 -65.94
N ILE A 822 33.98 58.28 -65.34
CA ILE A 822 34.57 59.62 -65.35
C ILE A 822 35.72 59.62 -66.36
N ASP A 823 35.61 60.42 -67.40
CA ASP A 823 36.60 60.49 -68.47
C ASP A 823 36.91 61.94 -68.87
N SER A 824 38.01 62.14 -69.58
CA SER A 824 38.29 63.41 -70.23
C SER A 824 37.32 63.62 -71.37
N PHE A 825 36.50 64.68 -71.29
CA PHE A 825 35.62 65.13 -72.37
C PHE A 825 36.33 65.11 -73.74
N VAL A 826 35.73 64.44 -74.72
CA VAL A 826 36.01 64.65 -76.14
C VAL A 826 34.78 65.37 -76.69
N GLU A 827 34.98 66.64 -77.09
CA GLU A 827 34.03 67.63 -77.65
C GLU A 827 32.68 67.13 -78.17
#